data_AF-A0A1Z4R2Y4-F1
#
_entry.id   AF-A0A1Z4R2Y4-F1
#
_cell.length_a   1.000
_cell.length_b   1.000
_cell.length_c   1.000
_cell.angle_alpha   90.00
_cell.angle_beta   90.00
_cell.angle_gamma   90.00
#
_symmetry.space_group_name_H-M   'P 1'
#
loop_
_entity.id
_entity.type
_entity.pdbx_description
1 polymer ?
#
loop_
_entity_poly.entity_id
_entity_poly.type
_entity_poly.pdbx_seq_one_letter_code
_entity_poly.pdbx_strand_id
1 'polypeptide(L)'
;MRSRSADLSVRIFLLSQIPATRLNQNAHECYEGDNMDFINHQPDSNPQFAPQSTTGDGKSDDKSDLIPQQPPIPQLTTPETARLRENYPSIEHLEAGNVAAWLQERQDQLLSRATEGRASMNLAKLITLAGGAVGAVCYATSPIAPIAALIGFGSYIWTVAKDNNATHKFAPVPFVRGSFWEFLSAMGDAEAREQWFENQDDLLDLLSHMERMERTEYAMLREFKQELTDYLSIVDSGKKFYAYRWLLDSFEQYRGSLPSANTLKQHLEIVTVDPRTDFEQVNALIQHQSQQQQPRIIDLPPGRIIDLPPGKINDLSLGNINDSASTKINDLSPTKINNLSPENNHNCQDSPHKPTTPNRDELLKLPLTARAEAIIKALTEDGFDIAKCIQDQISAIAGNQRGGKGTLMAILAILSFALNPQTKIHYFTAGDDIYPFKCDKLLCRLNWHNLDGSEADAKVAQALFKYLKKMDNATQGVYDDVILVIDEAVALSGYLTDDQKEWMVKYLLTRANKKGAQIFVVLHGKHLSTWVGKNTNGMADTFKSGVSFIGCESTSIQVSALKRISVATGRYFLADPDSFDKAVKGGEIGVLPDWMKTEQHPVNGQPDPARTLLTFFPELLDNSPNFGVDNGHGVEAVDENFTPDNISDNTSDDTINKLEALLKLEVPDVEILEKIDETFLDRIFEIVSKSENPPVSFDAIRKHRSWQREWNTKSPASAALRQSLRQLVLSERLGGNETEGYFLFNKN
;
A
#
# COMPACT_ATOMS: atom_id res chain seq x y z
N MET A 1 -45.27 -46.45 -14.21
CA MET A 1 -43.94 -47.11 -14.18
C MET A 1 -43.03 -46.46 -15.21
N ARG A 2 -41.83 -46.02 -14.78
CA ARG A 2 -40.52 -45.82 -15.47
C ARG A 2 -40.49 -45.85 -17.01
N SER A 3 -39.65 -45.17 -17.78
CA SER A 3 -38.48 -44.29 -17.65
C SER A 3 -38.12 -43.94 -19.11
N ARG A 4 -37.63 -42.74 -19.45
CA ARG A 4 -36.92 -42.51 -20.73
C ARG A 4 -35.67 -41.66 -20.51
N SER A 5 -34.52 -42.31 -20.63
CA SER A 5 -33.22 -41.73 -20.93
C SER A 5 -32.92 -41.99 -22.41
N ALA A 6 -32.41 -41.00 -23.13
CA ALA A 6 -31.49 -41.23 -24.25
C ALA A 6 -30.68 -39.93 -24.44
N ASP A 7 -29.40 -40.05 -24.11
CA ASP A 7 -28.39 -39.00 -24.19
C ASP A 7 -27.79 -38.94 -25.61
N LEU A 8 -27.33 -37.75 -25.94
CA LEU A 8 -26.95 -37.26 -27.25
C LEU A 8 -25.45 -37.48 -27.48
N SER A 9 -25.08 -37.92 -28.67
CA SER A 9 -23.71 -37.77 -29.17
C SER A 9 -23.72 -37.56 -30.67
N VAL A 10 -22.74 -36.77 -31.12
CA VAL A 10 -22.05 -36.84 -32.43
C VAL A 10 -22.40 -35.75 -33.49
N ARG A 11 -21.36 -34.93 -33.72
CA ARG A 11 -20.79 -34.41 -35.01
C ARG A 11 -21.17 -33.04 -35.59
N ILE A 12 -20.06 -32.33 -35.80
CA ILE A 12 -19.75 -31.17 -36.63
C ILE A 12 -19.63 -31.59 -38.12
N PHE A 13 -20.11 -30.75 -39.04
CA PHE A 13 -19.47 -30.19 -40.28
C PHE A 13 -20.40 -30.08 -41.52
N LEU A 14 -20.16 -28.99 -42.29
CA LEU A 14 -20.68 -28.56 -43.61
C LEU A 14 -22.02 -27.78 -43.56
N LEU A 15 -22.10 -26.53 -44.02
CA LEU A 15 -21.83 -26.07 -45.39
C LEU A 15 -21.40 -24.59 -45.47
N SER A 16 -20.34 -24.36 -46.23
CA SER A 16 -20.04 -23.13 -46.97
C SER A 16 -20.75 -23.13 -48.34
N GLN A 17 -21.23 -21.97 -48.82
CA GLN A 17 -21.13 -21.43 -50.21
C GLN A 17 -22.19 -20.31 -50.46
N ILE A 18 -21.79 -19.03 -50.63
CA ILE A 18 -21.69 -18.23 -51.91
C ILE A 18 -22.83 -17.16 -51.99
N PRO A 19 -22.70 -15.96 -52.65
CA PRO A 19 -21.54 -15.13 -53.03
C PRO A 19 -21.65 -13.62 -52.67
N ALA A 20 -20.56 -12.89 -52.89
CA ALA A 20 -20.47 -11.43 -52.98
C ALA A 20 -20.85 -10.89 -54.37
N THR A 21 -21.55 -9.74 -54.43
CA THR A 21 -21.49 -8.79 -55.57
C THR A 21 -21.93 -7.37 -55.18
N ARG A 22 -21.04 -6.41 -55.48
CA ARG A 22 -21.23 -5.00 -55.92
C ARG A 22 -22.14 -4.05 -55.11
N LEU A 23 -21.54 -2.99 -54.57
CA LEU A 23 -21.58 -1.65 -55.18
C LEU A 23 -20.57 -0.71 -54.49
N ASN A 24 -19.61 -0.24 -55.28
CA ASN A 24 -18.76 0.92 -55.05
C ASN A 24 -19.20 1.93 -56.11
N GLN A 25 -19.56 3.18 -55.74
CA GLN A 25 -19.36 4.39 -56.56
C GLN A 25 -20.07 5.64 -55.99
N ASN A 26 -19.29 6.75 -56.00
CA ASN A 26 -19.67 8.17 -56.10
C ASN A 26 -20.13 8.86 -54.80
N ALA A 27 -19.71 10.08 -54.43
CA ALA A 27 -18.76 11.05 -54.99
C ALA A 27 -18.49 12.09 -53.86
N HIS A 28 -17.25 12.52 -53.61
CA HIS A 28 -16.73 13.86 -53.93
C HIS A 28 -17.77 14.92 -54.38
N GLU A 29 -17.97 15.98 -53.59
CA GLU A 29 -17.76 17.40 -53.97
C GLU A 29 -18.48 18.43 -53.05
N CYS A 30 -17.70 19.44 -52.62
CA CYS A 30 -18.05 20.84 -52.31
C CYS A 30 -18.91 21.15 -51.04
N TYR A 31 -18.73 22.24 -50.27
CA TYR A 31 -18.28 23.61 -50.55
C TYR A 31 -17.68 24.28 -49.28
N GLU A 32 -16.99 25.41 -49.52
CA GLU A 32 -16.50 26.49 -48.63
C GLU A 32 -17.53 26.93 -47.56
N GLY A 33 -17.20 27.44 -46.37
CA GLY A 33 -16.52 28.71 -46.11
C GLY A 33 -17.53 29.78 -45.63
N ASP A 34 -17.15 30.51 -44.57
CA ASP A 34 -17.71 31.78 -44.04
C ASP A 34 -18.79 31.83 -42.93
N ASN A 35 -18.33 32.45 -41.82
CA ASN A 35 -18.91 33.51 -40.97
C ASN A 35 -20.19 33.34 -40.12
N MET A 36 -19.96 33.54 -38.79
CA MET A 36 -20.69 34.41 -37.84
C MET A 36 -22.21 34.62 -37.99
N ASP A 37 -23.01 34.22 -37.01
CA ASP A 37 -23.55 35.14 -35.99
C ASP A 37 -24.50 34.44 -34.97
N PHE A 38 -24.42 34.93 -33.72
CA PHE A 38 -25.23 34.59 -32.55
C PHE A 38 -26.73 34.91 -32.71
N ILE A 39 -27.64 34.02 -32.27
CA ILE A 39 -28.89 34.39 -31.56
C ILE A 39 -29.30 33.31 -30.52
N ASN A 40 -29.58 33.78 -29.30
CA ASN A 40 -30.11 33.10 -28.11
C ASN A 40 -31.41 32.32 -28.30
N HIS A 41 -31.55 31.17 -27.62
CA HIS A 41 -32.83 30.78 -27.01
C HIS A 41 -32.65 30.07 -25.66
N GLN A 42 -33.31 30.65 -24.66
CA GLN A 42 -33.51 30.19 -23.29
C GLN A 42 -34.69 29.20 -23.25
N PRO A 43 -34.75 28.29 -22.26
CA PRO A 43 -36.07 27.95 -21.73
C PRO A 43 -36.11 27.99 -20.19
N ASP A 44 -37.13 28.69 -19.69
CA ASP A 44 -37.66 28.58 -18.34
C ASP A 44 -38.34 27.23 -18.14
N SER A 45 -38.17 26.62 -16.96
CA SER A 45 -39.23 26.42 -15.97
C SER A 45 -38.88 25.32 -14.96
N ASN A 46 -38.83 25.72 -13.69
CA ASN A 46 -38.82 24.87 -12.50
C ASN A 46 -40.30 24.52 -12.15
N PRO A 47 -40.57 23.51 -11.29
CA PRO A 47 -40.75 23.88 -9.89
C PRO A 47 -40.30 22.86 -8.82
N GLN A 48 -40.14 23.43 -7.63
CA GLN A 48 -39.64 22.95 -6.34
C GLN A 48 -40.49 21.87 -5.65
N PHE A 49 -39.87 21.12 -4.74
CA PHE A 49 -40.47 20.68 -3.47
C PHE A 49 -39.41 20.59 -2.35
N ALA A 50 -39.50 21.49 -1.35
CA ALA A 50 -39.08 21.25 0.04
C ALA A 50 -39.81 22.25 0.97
N PRO A 51 -40.22 21.85 2.19
CA PRO A 51 -41.25 22.55 2.95
C PRO A 51 -40.71 23.62 3.90
N GLN A 52 -41.53 24.66 4.12
CA GLN A 52 -41.37 25.70 5.12
C GLN A 52 -41.83 25.26 6.51
N SER A 53 -41.16 25.77 7.54
CA SER A 53 -41.74 25.96 8.88
C SER A 53 -41.51 27.40 9.33
N THR A 54 -42.58 28.15 9.51
CA THR A 54 -42.59 29.46 10.18
C THR A 54 -43.51 29.39 11.39
N THR A 55 -43.05 29.96 12.51
CA THR A 55 -43.93 30.58 13.50
C THR A 55 -43.14 31.59 14.33
N GLY A 56 -43.67 32.81 14.43
CA GLY A 56 -43.66 33.54 15.71
C GLY A 56 -42.81 34.79 15.82
N ASP A 57 -43.37 35.89 15.31
CA ASP A 57 -43.32 37.28 15.80
C ASP A 57 -42.42 37.65 16.99
N GLY A 58 -41.59 38.68 16.78
CA GLY A 58 -40.91 39.42 17.84
C GLY A 58 -40.34 40.73 17.29
N LYS A 59 -41.11 41.81 17.43
CA LYS A 59 -40.78 43.18 17.01
C LYS A 59 -39.98 43.87 18.12
N SER A 60 -38.74 44.29 17.83
CA SER A 60 -38.07 45.35 18.59
C SER A 60 -37.11 46.09 17.65
N ASP A 61 -37.38 47.38 17.49
CA ASP A 61 -36.57 48.33 16.75
C ASP A 61 -35.17 48.44 17.38
N ASP A 62 -34.11 48.29 16.58
CA ASP A 62 -32.88 49.03 16.84
C ASP A 62 -32.17 49.39 15.54
N LYS A 63 -31.89 50.69 15.41
CA LYS A 63 -31.14 51.29 14.30
C LYS A 63 -29.66 51.05 14.55
N SER A 64 -28.99 50.30 13.68
CA SER A 64 -27.54 50.39 13.51
C SER A 64 -27.16 50.25 12.03
N ASP A 65 -26.62 51.36 11.52
CA ASP A 65 -25.60 51.49 10.47
C ASP A 65 -25.79 50.73 9.14
N LEU A 66 -26.44 51.41 8.20
CA LEU A 66 -26.29 51.18 6.76
C LEU A 66 -24.85 51.52 6.33
N ILE A 67 -23.99 50.52 6.25
CA ILE A 67 -22.80 50.58 5.39
C ILE A 67 -23.31 50.55 3.95
N PRO A 68 -23.00 51.55 3.09
CA PRO A 68 -23.39 51.49 1.70
C PRO A 68 -22.71 50.28 1.04
N GLN A 69 -23.50 49.29 0.63
CA GLN A 69 -23.01 48.20 -0.20
C GLN A 69 -22.45 48.82 -1.48
N GLN A 70 -21.13 48.71 -1.67
CA GLN A 70 -20.51 49.04 -2.93
C GLN A 70 -21.19 48.22 -4.03
N PRO A 71 -21.47 48.82 -5.20
CA PRO A 71 -22.03 48.08 -6.32
C PRO A 71 -21.12 46.88 -6.61
N PRO A 72 -21.69 45.66 -6.82
CA PRO A 72 -20.88 44.49 -7.09
C PRO A 72 -20.02 44.79 -8.31
N ILE A 73 -18.70 44.71 -8.13
CA ILE A 73 -17.72 44.88 -9.19
C ILE A 73 -18.17 43.97 -10.34
N PRO A 74 -18.32 44.47 -11.57
CA PRO A 74 -18.74 43.66 -12.71
C PRO A 74 -17.84 42.43 -12.83
N GLN A 75 -18.41 41.25 -12.52
CA GLN A 75 -17.70 39.99 -12.57
C GLN A 75 -17.71 39.49 -14.02
N LEU A 76 -16.54 39.37 -14.64
CA LEU A 76 -16.37 38.78 -15.98
C LEU A 76 -16.68 37.27 -16.05
N THR A 77 -17.02 36.63 -14.93
CA THR A 77 -17.29 35.18 -14.91
C THR A 77 -18.76 34.89 -14.86
N THR A 78 -19.18 34.05 -15.78
CA THR A 78 -20.45 33.35 -15.69
C THR A 78 -20.34 32.19 -14.68
N PRO A 79 -21.46 31.69 -14.11
CA PRO A 79 -21.46 30.56 -13.18
C PRO A 79 -20.72 29.32 -13.71
N GLU A 80 -20.68 29.13 -15.03
CA GLU A 80 -19.96 28.03 -15.68
C GLU A 80 -18.44 28.12 -15.46
N THR A 81 -17.87 29.33 -15.45
CA THR A 81 -16.42 29.52 -15.23
C THR A 81 -15.99 29.44 -13.76
N ALA A 82 -16.92 29.63 -12.81
CA ALA A 82 -16.67 29.38 -11.39
C ALA A 82 -16.49 27.87 -11.10
N ARG A 83 -17.31 27.00 -11.73
CA ARG A 83 -17.19 25.54 -11.61
C ARG A 83 -15.85 24.98 -12.09
N LEU A 84 -15.21 25.66 -13.05
CA LEU A 84 -13.89 25.24 -13.53
C LEU A 84 -12.81 25.36 -12.45
N ARG A 85 -12.95 26.24 -11.44
CA ARG A 85 -11.99 26.34 -10.33
C ARG A 85 -12.13 25.21 -9.33
N GLU A 86 -13.34 24.76 -9.08
CA GLU A 86 -13.62 23.61 -8.19
C GLU A 86 -13.00 22.30 -8.73
N ASN A 87 -12.67 22.26 -10.02
CA ASN A 87 -12.02 21.12 -10.67
C ASN A 87 -10.51 21.01 -10.42
N TYR A 88 -9.89 21.95 -9.69
CA TYR A 88 -8.45 21.97 -9.40
C TYR A 88 -8.17 21.82 -7.88
N PRO A 89 -6.96 21.40 -7.48
CA PRO A 89 -6.55 21.46 -6.08
C PRO A 89 -6.58 22.91 -5.59
N SER A 90 -6.72 23.11 -4.27
CA SER A 90 -6.83 24.44 -3.66
C SER A 90 -5.78 25.41 -4.21
N ILE A 91 -6.28 26.45 -4.88
CA ILE A 91 -5.49 27.45 -5.61
C ILE A 91 -4.64 28.24 -4.62
N GLU A 92 -5.13 28.43 -3.41
CA GLU A 92 -4.49 29.17 -2.33
C GLU A 92 -3.14 28.55 -1.95
N HIS A 93 -3.00 27.23 -2.03
CA HIS A 93 -1.72 26.55 -1.81
C HIS A 93 -0.70 26.81 -2.92
N LEU A 94 -1.14 26.87 -4.17
CA LEU A 94 -0.29 27.24 -5.30
C LEU A 94 0.20 28.68 -5.13
N GLU A 95 -0.72 29.59 -4.80
CA GLU A 95 -0.43 31.01 -4.63
C GLU A 95 0.50 31.28 -3.44
N ALA A 96 0.37 30.50 -2.35
CA ALA A 96 1.27 30.51 -1.19
C ALA A 96 2.68 29.93 -1.47
N GLY A 97 2.96 29.43 -2.68
CA GLY A 97 4.30 28.95 -3.05
C GLY A 97 4.54 27.46 -2.84
N ASN A 98 3.52 26.66 -2.51
CA ASN A 98 3.62 25.19 -2.47
C ASN A 98 3.51 24.58 -3.88
N VAL A 99 4.29 25.11 -4.83
CA VAL A 99 4.15 24.81 -6.27
C VAL A 99 4.33 23.32 -6.56
N ALA A 100 5.43 22.71 -6.10
CA ALA A 100 5.75 21.31 -6.38
C ALA A 100 4.69 20.34 -5.81
N ALA A 101 4.20 20.62 -4.61
CA ALA A 101 3.16 19.81 -3.95
C ALA A 101 1.82 19.95 -4.66
N TRP A 102 1.45 21.17 -5.09
CA TRP A 102 0.23 21.42 -5.84
C TRP A 102 0.24 20.74 -7.21
N LEU A 103 1.37 20.78 -7.94
CA LEU A 103 1.52 20.10 -9.23
C LEU A 103 1.44 18.57 -9.10
N GLN A 104 2.04 18.01 -8.04
CA GLN A 104 1.92 16.58 -7.73
C GLN A 104 0.46 16.20 -7.43
N GLU A 105 -0.21 16.94 -6.56
CA GLU A 105 -1.62 16.71 -6.22
C GLU A 105 -2.51 16.80 -7.47
N ARG A 106 -2.25 17.75 -8.38
CA ARG A 106 -2.99 17.84 -9.65
C ARG A 106 -2.78 16.61 -10.53
N GLN A 107 -1.54 16.13 -10.63
CA GLN A 107 -1.22 14.92 -11.39
C GLN A 107 -1.95 13.69 -10.83
N ASP A 108 -2.00 13.56 -9.50
CA ASP A 108 -2.67 12.46 -8.81
C ASP A 108 -4.21 12.54 -8.95
N GLN A 109 -4.78 13.75 -8.93
CA GLN A 109 -6.21 13.97 -9.20
C GLN A 109 -6.62 13.50 -10.61
N LEU A 110 -5.79 13.80 -11.62
CA LEU A 110 -6.04 13.36 -13.01
C LEU A 110 -6.02 11.83 -13.11
N LEU A 111 -5.05 11.17 -12.46
CA LEU A 111 -5.01 9.70 -12.39
C LEU A 111 -6.22 9.12 -11.67
N SER A 112 -6.62 9.71 -10.55
CA SER A 112 -7.82 9.29 -9.80
C SER A 112 -9.07 9.36 -10.69
N ARG A 113 -9.25 10.45 -11.44
CA ARG A 113 -10.37 10.60 -12.39
C ARG A 113 -10.33 9.56 -13.50
N ALA A 114 -9.14 9.27 -14.05
CA ALA A 114 -8.98 8.22 -15.04
C ALA A 114 -9.41 6.86 -14.50
N THR A 115 -9.05 6.54 -13.24
CA THR A 115 -9.42 5.28 -12.60
C THR A 115 -10.92 5.18 -12.35
N GLU A 116 -11.57 6.27 -11.96
CA GLU A 116 -13.02 6.34 -11.75
C GLU A 116 -13.79 6.26 -13.09
N GLY A 117 -13.32 6.96 -14.13
CA GLY A 117 -13.86 6.88 -15.49
C GLY A 117 -13.79 5.44 -16.04
N ARG A 118 -12.66 4.77 -15.83
CA ARG A 118 -12.49 3.36 -16.18
C ARG A 118 -13.40 2.42 -15.38
N ALA A 119 -13.50 2.64 -14.07
CA ALA A 119 -14.33 1.80 -13.19
C ALA A 119 -15.83 1.93 -13.55
N SER A 120 -16.30 3.15 -13.76
CA SER A 120 -17.69 3.44 -14.16
C SER A 120 -18.04 2.84 -15.52
N MET A 121 -17.14 2.90 -16.50
CA MET A 121 -17.35 2.29 -17.82
C MET A 121 -17.44 0.77 -17.75
N ASN A 122 -16.54 0.13 -16.98
CA ASN A 122 -16.57 -1.33 -16.79
C ASN A 122 -17.81 -1.79 -16.02
N LEU A 123 -18.21 -1.03 -14.99
CA LEU A 123 -19.43 -1.29 -14.23
C LEU A 123 -20.68 -1.17 -15.10
N ALA A 124 -20.75 -0.15 -15.97
CA ALA A 124 -21.87 0.03 -16.89
C ALA A 124 -22.02 -1.16 -17.84
N LYS A 125 -20.91 -1.66 -18.42
CA LYS A 125 -20.92 -2.87 -19.27
C LYS A 125 -21.36 -4.11 -18.48
N LEU A 126 -20.87 -4.28 -17.26
CA LEU A 126 -21.23 -5.41 -16.39
C LEU A 126 -22.74 -5.41 -16.07
N ILE A 127 -23.27 -4.28 -15.59
CA ILE A 127 -24.68 -4.16 -15.19
C ILE A 127 -25.60 -4.38 -16.38
N THR A 128 -25.30 -3.78 -17.53
CA THR A 128 -26.12 -3.91 -18.75
C THR A 128 -26.07 -5.33 -19.31
N LEU A 129 -24.91 -5.98 -19.30
CA LEU A 129 -24.77 -7.38 -19.70
C LEU A 129 -25.51 -8.33 -18.74
N ALA A 130 -25.35 -8.15 -17.43
CA ALA A 130 -26.03 -8.94 -16.42
C ALA A 130 -27.54 -8.75 -16.47
N GLY A 131 -28.01 -7.51 -16.63
CA GLY A 131 -29.42 -7.20 -16.82
C GLY A 131 -30.00 -7.84 -18.07
N GLY A 132 -29.26 -7.81 -19.18
CA GLY A 132 -29.59 -8.52 -20.42
C GLY A 132 -29.72 -10.03 -20.21
N ALA A 133 -28.74 -10.64 -19.53
CA ALA A 133 -28.71 -12.08 -19.25
C ALA A 133 -29.84 -12.53 -18.31
N VAL A 134 -30.11 -11.79 -17.23
CA VAL A 134 -31.21 -12.07 -16.30
C VAL A 134 -32.55 -11.95 -17.02
N GLY A 135 -32.75 -10.90 -17.82
CA GLY A 135 -33.95 -10.76 -18.65
C GLY A 135 -34.12 -11.93 -19.62
N ALA A 136 -33.03 -12.40 -20.22
CA ALA A 136 -33.06 -13.53 -21.15
C ALA A 136 -33.37 -14.87 -20.48
N VAL A 137 -32.84 -15.14 -19.28
CA VAL A 137 -33.12 -16.38 -18.53
C VAL A 137 -34.55 -16.38 -17.97
N CYS A 138 -35.02 -15.23 -17.50
CA CYS A 138 -36.36 -15.07 -16.93
C CYS A 138 -37.47 -14.87 -17.99
N TYR A 139 -37.18 -15.06 -19.28
CA TYR A 139 -38.17 -14.88 -20.36
C TYR A 139 -39.43 -15.74 -20.18
N ALA A 140 -39.28 -16.90 -19.54
CA ALA A 140 -40.36 -17.84 -19.29
C ALA A 140 -41.17 -17.53 -18.02
N THR A 141 -40.67 -16.69 -17.10
CA THR A 141 -41.30 -16.41 -15.81
C THR A 141 -42.00 -15.05 -15.77
N SER A 142 -41.67 -14.13 -16.68
CA SER A 142 -42.32 -12.82 -16.78
C SER A 142 -42.43 -12.33 -18.23
N PRO A 143 -43.62 -11.85 -18.67
CA PRO A 143 -43.80 -11.28 -20.00
C PRO A 143 -43.02 -9.97 -20.23
N ILE A 144 -42.53 -9.33 -19.16
CA ILE A 144 -41.71 -8.10 -19.22
C ILE A 144 -40.22 -8.44 -19.38
N ALA A 145 -39.80 -9.65 -18.99
CA ALA A 145 -38.39 -10.06 -19.02
C ALA A 145 -37.74 -9.98 -20.42
N PRO A 146 -38.42 -10.34 -21.53
CA PRO A 146 -37.88 -10.11 -22.88
C PRO A 146 -37.63 -8.64 -23.21
N ILE A 147 -38.49 -7.73 -22.76
CA ILE A 147 -38.33 -6.28 -22.97
C ILE A 147 -37.11 -5.79 -22.17
N ALA A 148 -36.99 -6.22 -20.91
CA ALA A 148 -35.82 -5.91 -20.08
C ALA A 148 -34.52 -6.48 -20.68
N ALA A 149 -34.57 -7.67 -21.27
CA ALA A 149 -33.43 -8.27 -21.96
C ALA A 149 -32.98 -7.42 -23.17
N LEU A 150 -33.94 -6.99 -24.01
CA LEU A 150 -33.66 -6.12 -25.15
C LEU A 150 -33.07 -4.77 -24.73
N ILE A 151 -33.62 -4.16 -23.68
CA ILE A 151 -33.07 -2.90 -23.13
C ILE A 151 -31.67 -3.12 -22.57
N GLY A 152 -31.44 -4.21 -21.83
CA GLY A 152 -30.14 -4.57 -21.27
C GLY A 152 -29.07 -4.77 -22.35
N PHE A 153 -29.37 -5.58 -23.38
CA PHE A 153 -28.45 -5.80 -24.50
C PHE A 153 -28.24 -4.54 -25.34
N GLY A 154 -29.29 -3.75 -25.61
CA GLY A 154 -29.16 -2.47 -26.31
C GLY A 154 -28.28 -1.48 -25.55
N SER A 155 -28.47 -1.39 -24.24
CA SER A 155 -27.64 -0.55 -23.36
C SER A 155 -26.20 -1.04 -23.30
N TYR A 156 -25.98 -2.36 -23.30
CA TYR A 156 -24.64 -2.95 -23.37
C TYR A 156 -23.93 -2.56 -24.68
N ILE A 157 -24.58 -2.75 -25.83
CA ILE A 157 -24.03 -2.34 -27.14
C ILE A 157 -23.68 -0.85 -27.13
N TRP A 158 -24.56 0.00 -26.58
CA TRP A 158 -24.30 1.42 -26.44
C TRP A 158 -23.07 1.71 -25.56
N THR A 159 -22.92 1.03 -24.42
CA THR A 159 -21.74 1.21 -23.56
C THR A 159 -20.45 0.75 -24.22
N VAL A 160 -20.48 -0.32 -25.02
CA VAL A 160 -19.33 -0.78 -25.82
C VAL A 160 -19.00 0.22 -26.93
N ALA A 161 -20.00 0.78 -27.60
CA ALA A 161 -19.79 1.81 -28.63
C ALA A 161 -19.23 3.10 -28.04
N LYS A 162 -19.74 3.54 -26.88
CA LYS A 162 -19.24 4.70 -26.14
C LYS A 162 -17.78 4.51 -25.74
N ASP A 163 -17.44 3.34 -25.22
CA ASP A 163 -16.06 3.01 -24.82
C ASP A 163 -15.11 2.96 -26.02
N ASN A 164 -15.54 2.34 -27.13
CA ASN A 164 -14.76 2.31 -28.38
C ASN A 164 -14.52 3.71 -28.94
N ASN A 165 -15.50 4.62 -28.83
CA ASN A 165 -15.32 6.00 -29.25
C ASN A 165 -14.33 6.76 -28.35
N ALA A 166 -14.33 6.50 -27.04
CA ALA A 166 -13.44 7.17 -26.09
C ALA A 166 -11.98 6.67 -26.19
N THR A 167 -11.80 5.35 -26.32
CA THR A 167 -10.48 4.69 -26.23
C THR A 167 -9.88 4.33 -27.60
N HIS A 168 -10.68 4.41 -28.68
CA HIS A 168 -10.36 3.88 -30.01
C HIS A 168 -10.03 2.38 -30.02
N LYS A 169 -10.47 1.64 -29.00
CA LYS A 169 -10.27 0.19 -28.88
C LYS A 169 -11.61 -0.52 -28.72
N PHE A 170 -11.80 -1.57 -29.50
CA PHE A 170 -12.98 -2.43 -29.34
C PHE A 170 -12.78 -3.39 -28.16
N ALA A 171 -13.41 -3.07 -27.02
CA ALA A 171 -13.36 -3.85 -25.79
C ALA A 171 -14.79 -4.19 -25.32
N PRO A 172 -15.43 -5.25 -25.85
CA PRO A 172 -16.78 -5.62 -25.45
C PRO A 172 -16.79 -6.21 -24.04
N VAL A 173 -15.77 -6.98 -23.66
CA VAL A 173 -15.73 -7.65 -22.36
C VAL A 173 -15.29 -6.66 -21.27
N PRO A 174 -16.04 -6.54 -20.16
CA PRO A 174 -15.61 -5.75 -19.01
C PRO A 174 -14.27 -6.25 -18.48
N PHE A 175 -13.39 -5.33 -18.05
CA PHE A 175 -12.08 -5.63 -17.44
C PHE A 175 -11.03 -6.27 -18.36
N VAL A 176 -11.37 -6.66 -19.59
CA VAL A 176 -10.39 -7.03 -20.61
C VAL A 176 -9.76 -5.75 -21.14
N ARG A 177 -8.44 -5.67 -21.00
CA ARG A 177 -7.62 -4.50 -21.31
C ARG A 177 -7.14 -4.60 -22.76
N GLY A 178 -7.03 -3.50 -23.52
CA GLY A 178 -6.56 -3.59 -24.91
C GLY A 178 -7.57 -4.17 -25.90
N SER A 179 -7.09 -4.60 -27.08
CA SER A 179 -7.96 -5.06 -28.18
C SER A 179 -8.56 -6.43 -27.88
N PHE A 180 -9.88 -6.55 -28.00
CA PHE A 180 -10.60 -7.82 -27.80
C PHE A 180 -10.16 -8.94 -28.74
N TRP A 181 -9.80 -8.59 -29.97
CA TRP A 181 -9.37 -9.57 -30.96
C TRP A 181 -7.99 -10.15 -30.62
N GLU A 182 -7.10 -9.31 -30.09
CA GLU A 182 -5.80 -9.76 -29.59
C GLU A 182 -5.99 -10.68 -28.38
N PHE A 183 -6.88 -10.30 -27.45
CA PHE A 183 -7.24 -11.14 -26.31
C PHE A 183 -7.79 -12.51 -26.73
N LEU A 184 -8.74 -12.55 -27.67
CA LEU A 184 -9.29 -13.81 -28.19
C LEU A 184 -8.23 -14.65 -28.90
N SER A 185 -7.33 -14.02 -29.66
CA SER A 185 -6.23 -14.72 -30.32
C SER A 185 -5.23 -15.32 -29.33
N ALA A 186 -5.02 -14.64 -28.20
CA ALA A 186 -4.14 -15.08 -27.13
C ALA A 186 -4.80 -16.14 -26.21
N MET A 187 -6.13 -16.18 -26.11
CA MET A 187 -6.84 -17.13 -25.22
C MET A 187 -6.60 -18.62 -25.56
N GLY A 188 -6.27 -18.93 -26.81
CA GLY A 188 -6.02 -20.31 -27.26
C GLY A 188 -4.65 -20.88 -26.87
N ASP A 189 -3.73 -20.04 -26.39
CA ASP A 189 -2.34 -20.40 -26.11
C ASP A 189 -1.91 -19.81 -24.74
N ALA A 190 -1.36 -20.64 -23.86
CA ALA A 190 -0.95 -20.21 -22.53
C ALA A 190 0.19 -19.19 -22.57
N GLU A 191 1.17 -19.37 -23.47
CA GLU A 191 2.31 -18.45 -23.62
C GLU A 191 1.89 -17.14 -24.28
N ALA A 192 0.99 -17.18 -25.27
CA ALA A 192 0.47 -15.98 -25.91
C ALA A 192 -0.37 -15.13 -24.95
N ARG A 193 -1.13 -15.78 -24.05
CA ARG A 193 -1.90 -15.12 -23.00
C ARG A 193 -1.03 -14.45 -21.96
N GLU A 194 0.05 -15.10 -21.53
CA GLU A 194 1.03 -14.52 -20.60
C GLU A 194 1.72 -13.31 -21.22
N GLN A 195 2.21 -13.44 -22.46
CA GLN A 195 2.78 -12.32 -23.22
C GLN A 195 1.77 -11.18 -23.46
N TRP A 196 0.49 -11.50 -23.63
CA TRP A 196 -0.54 -10.48 -23.81
C TRP A 196 -0.75 -9.65 -22.54
N PHE A 197 -0.65 -10.26 -21.35
CA PHE A 197 -0.72 -9.53 -20.07
C PHE A 197 0.56 -8.76 -19.75
N GLU A 198 1.74 -9.31 -20.06
CA GLU A 198 3.04 -8.66 -19.83
C GLU A 198 3.25 -7.41 -20.71
N ASN A 199 2.75 -7.43 -21.95
CA ASN A 199 2.90 -6.31 -22.88
C ASN A 199 1.87 -5.18 -22.69
N GLN A 200 1.04 -5.23 -21.64
CA GLN A 200 0.06 -4.17 -21.39
C GLN A 200 0.69 -3.02 -20.62
N ASP A 201 0.77 -1.87 -21.27
CA ASP A 201 1.02 -0.61 -20.57
C ASP A 201 -0.28 -0.16 -19.89
N ASP A 202 -0.42 -0.54 -18.62
CA ASP A 202 -1.55 -0.23 -17.76
C ASP A 202 -1.79 1.28 -17.62
N LEU A 203 -0.72 2.09 -17.70
CA LEU A 203 -0.80 3.53 -17.65
C LEU A 203 -1.38 4.07 -18.96
N LEU A 204 -0.86 3.68 -20.12
CA LEU A 204 -1.42 4.10 -21.42
C LEU A 204 -2.89 3.72 -21.59
N ASP A 205 -3.28 2.53 -21.13
CA ASP A 205 -4.67 2.08 -21.12
C ASP A 205 -5.54 2.95 -20.21
N LEU A 206 -5.04 3.30 -19.03
CA LEU A 206 -5.73 4.19 -18.10
C LEU A 206 -5.89 5.61 -18.67
N LEU A 207 -4.84 6.18 -19.27
CA LEU A 207 -4.86 7.51 -19.87
C LEU A 207 -5.85 7.62 -21.04
N SER A 208 -6.17 6.50 -21.70
CA SER A 208 -7.17 6.46 -22.77
C SER A 208 -8.60 6.75 -22.28
N HIS A 209 -8.87 6.60 -20.98
CA HIS A 209 -10.16 6.89 -20.35
C HIS A 209 -10.30 8.34 -19.88
N MET A 210 -9.22 9.14 -19.94
CA MET A 210 -9.28 10.58 -19.67
C MET A 210 -9.74 11.35 -20.88
N GLU A 211 -10.38 12.50 -20.63
CA GLU A 211 -10.70 13.47 -21.69
C GLU A 211 -9.41 13.95 -22.36
N ARG A 212 -9.50 14.35 -23.64
CA ARG A 212 -8.35 14.80 -24.42
C ARG A 212 -7.56 15.90 -23.72
N MET A 213 -8.25 16.88 -23.14
CA MET A 213 -7.62 18.01 -22.43
C MET A 213 -6.87 17.56 -21.17
N GLU A 214 -7.48 16.67 -20.39
CA GLU A 214 -6.87 16.09 -19.18
C GLU A 214 -5.66 15.22 -19.53
N ARG A 215 -5.68 14.52 -20.67
CA ARG A 215 -4.55 13.74 -21.18
C ARG A 215 -3.37 14.63 -21.58
N THR A 216 -3.64 15.75 -22.24
CA THR A 216 -2.62 16.75 -22.58
C THR A 216 -2.03 17.38 -21.31
N GLU A 217 -2.87 17.72 -20.34
CA GLU A 217 -2.44 18.25 -19.03
C GLU A 217 -1.57 17.24 -18.28
N TYR A 218 -1.97 15.97 -18.23
CA TYR A 218 -1.20 14.92 -17.60
C TYR A 218 0.16 14.71 -18.29
N ALA A 219 0.22 14.76 -19.62
CA ALA A 219 1.47 14.67 -20.38
C ALA A 219 2.42 15.81 -20.02
N MET A 220 1.91 17.05 -19.99
CA MET A 220 2.66 18.24 -19.57
C MET A 220 3.20 18.08 -18.14
N LEU A 221 2.36 17.66 -17.20
CA LEU A 221 2.76 17.46 -15.80
C LEU A 221 3.79 16.34 -15.62
N ARG A 222 3.72 15.28 -16.43
CA ARG A 222 4.67 14.17 -16.37
C ARG A 222 6.04 14.52 -16.93
N GLU A 223 6.07 15.24 -18.05
CA GLU A 223 7.32 15.53 -18.79
C GLU A 223 8.01 16.80 -18.26
N PHE A 224 7.24 17.84 -17.90
CA PHE A 224 7.77 19.16 -17.59
C PHE A 224 7.59 19.57 -16.11
N LYS A 225 7.40 18.61 -15.20
CA LYS A 225 7.10 18.90 -13.79
C LYS A 225 8.10 19.86 -13.13
N GLN A 226 9.39 19.63 -13.36
CA GLN A 226 10.46 20.46 -12.78
C GLN A 226 10.45 21.86 -13.40
N GLU A 227 10.36 21.96 -14.72
CA GLU A 227 10.30 23.24 -15.42
C GLU A 227 9.06 24.07 -15.03
N LEU A 228 7.90 23.41 -14.87
CA LEU A 228 6.69 24.05 -14.35
C LEU A 228 6.88 24.55 -12.91
N THR A 229 7.59 23.79 -12.08
CA THR A 229 7.89 24.20 -10.71
C THR A 229 8.75 25.46 -10.70
N ASP A 230 9.79 25.49 -11.53
CA ASP A 230 10.69 26.63 -11.63
C ASP A 230 9.96 27.86 -12.21
N TYR A 231 9.15 27.66 -13.26
CA TYR A 231 8.37 28.73 -13.89
C TYR A 231 7.33 29.34 -12.96
N LEU A 232 6.62 28.53 -12.18
CA LEU A 232 5.59 29.03 -11.28
C LEU A 232 6.17 29.59 -9.97
N SER A 233 7.40 29.19 -9.61
CA SER A 233 8.10 29.72 -8.43
C SER A 233 8.58 31.16 -8.63
N ILE A 234 8.89 31.56 -9.87
CA ILE A 234 9.29 32.94 -10.21
C ILE A 234 8.11 33.90 -10.41
N VAL A 235 6.87 33.40 -10.40
CA VAL A 235 5.66 34.19 -10.63
C VAL A 235 5.13 34.75 -9.31
N ASP A 236 4.71 36.02 -9.33
CA ASP A 236 4.12 36.69 -8.17
C ASP A 236 2.84 35.99 -7.69
N SER A 237 2.65 35.97 -6.36
CA SER A 237 1.42 35.45 -5.75
C SER A 237 0.18 36.21 -6.23
N GLY A 238 -0.86 35.45 -6.54
CA GLY A 238 -2.11 35.89 -7.16
C GLY A 238 -2.12 35.84 -8.70
N LYS A 239 -1.03 35.39 -9.34
CA LYS A 239 -0.96 35.12 -10.79
C LYS A 239 -0.56 33.69 -11.14
N LYS A 240 -0.20 32.84 -10.17
CA LYS A 240 0.39 31.51 -10.43
C LYS A 240 -0.60 30.55 -11.05
N PHE A 241 -1.87 30.55 -10.63
CA PHE A 241 -2.89 29.70 -11.23
C PHE A 241 -3.21 30.09 -12.67
N TYR A 242 -3.27 31.40 -12.95
CA TYR A 242 -3.42 31.90 -14.31
C TYR A 242 -2.22 31.50 -15.18
N ALA A 243 -1.00 31.66 -14.66
CA ALA A 243 0.23 31.25 -15.33
C ALA A 243 0.22 29.75 -15.67
N TYR A 244 -0.19 28.90 -14.73
CA TYR A 244 -0.33 27.46 -14.95
C TYR A 244 -1.31 27.14 -16.09
N ARG A 245 -2.49 27.77 -16.10
CA ARG A 245 -3.48 27.59 -17.19
C ARG A 245 -2.96 28.05 -18.54
N TRP A 246 -2.29 29.20 -18.57
CA TRP A 246 -1.71 29.72 -19.81
C TRP A 246 -0.57 28.83 -20.33
N LEU A 247 0.24 28.24 -19.45
CA LEU A 247 1.26 27.27 -19.82
C LEU A 247 0.64 25.99 -20.40
N LEU A 248 -0.48 25.53 -19.83
CA LEU A 248 -1.24 24.40 -20.38
C LEU A 248 -1.79 24.71 -21.78
N ASP A 249 -2.39 25.87 -21.97
CA ASP A 249 -2.91 26.29 -23.28
C ASP A 249 -1.76 26.47 -24.29
N SER A 250 -0.61 26.98 -23.85
CA SER A 250 0.60 27.12 -24.67
C SER A 250 1.18 25.76 -25.05
N PHE A 251 1.19 24.79 -24.13
CA PHE A 251 1.65 23.43 -24.38
C PHE A 251 0.82 22.75 -25.48
N GLU A 252 -0.49 22.97 -25.49
CA GLU A 252 -1.36 22.50 -26.57
C GLU A 252 -1.03 23.19 -27.91
N GLN A 253 -0.87 24.52 -27.90
CA GLN A 253 -0.55 25.31 -29.10
C GLN A 253 0.82 24.95 -29.72
N TYR A 254 1.83 24.71 -28.89
CA TYR A 254 3.18 24.35 -29.33
C TYR A 254 3.39 22.83 -29.45
N ARG A 255 2.31 22.04 -29.52
CA ARG A 255 2.33 20.58 -29.74
C ARG A 255 3.25 19.82 -28.79
N GLY A 256 3.17 20.14 -27.50
CA GLY A 256 3.89 19.41 -26.46
C GLY A 256 5.21 20.05 -26.03
N SER A 257 5.41 21.35 -26.30
CA SER A 257 6.56 22.10 -25.80
C SER A 257 6.11 23.31 -24.98
N LEU A 258 6.92 23.71 -23.99
CA LEU A 258 6.64 24.88 -23.16
C LEU A 258 7.33 26.14 -23.72
N PRO A 259 6.69 27.32 -23.56
CA PRO A 259 7.34 28.59 -23.88
C PRO A 259 8.50 28.88 -22.91
N SER A 260 9.39 29.81 -23.26
CA SER A 260 10.49 30.20 -22.36
C SER A 260 10.00 30.99 -21.13
N ALA A 261 10.73 30.91 -20.02
CA ALA A 261 10.46 31.70 -18.81
C ALA A 261 10.36 33.22 -19.08
N ASN A 262 11.13 33.73 -20.04
CA ASN A 262 11.08 35.15 -20.44
C ASN A 262 9.75 35.50 -21.13
N THR A 263 9.24 34.60 -21.98
CA THR A 263 7.94 34.76 -22.64
C THR A 263 6.81 34.74 -21.62
N LEU A 264 6.88 33.83 -20.63
CA LEU A 264 5.93 33.80 -19.52
C LEU A 264 5.95 35.10 -18.73
N LYS A 265 7.13 35.61 -18.39
CA LYS A 265 7.29 36.86 -17.64
C LYS A 265 6.70 38.06 -18.40
N GLN A 266 7.01 38.19 -19.68
CA GLN A 266 6.44 39.23 -20.56
C GLN A 266 4.92 39.13 -20.66
N HIS A 267 4.37 37.91 -20.72
CA HIS A 267 2.91 37.69 -20.73
C HIS A 267 2.25 38.10 -19.41
N LEU A 268 2.90 37.86 -18.27
CA LEU A 268 2.33 38.16 -16.94
C LEU A 268 2.45 39.64 -16.54
N GLU A 269 3.25 40.45 -17.24
CA GLU A 269 3.35 41.90 -17.03
C GLU A 269 2.04 42.63 -17.35
N ILE A 270 1.28 42.14 -18.32
CA ILE A 270 -0.02 42.71 -18.72
C ILE A 270 -1.21 42.15 -17.93
N VAL A 271 -1.00 41.11 -17.12
CA VAL A 271 -2.06 40.41 -16.39
C VAL A 271 -2.20 41.01 -14.99
N THR A 272 -3.42 41.40 -14.62
CA THR A 272 -3.74 41.86 -13.26
C THR A 272 -3.90 40.67 -12.29
N VAL A 273 -3.54 40.89 -11.03
CA VAL A 273 -3.68 39.91 -9.95
C VAL A 273 -5.14 39.45 -9.82
N ASP A 274 -5.34 38.15 -9.64
CA ASP A 274 -6.67 37.55 -9.51
C ASP A 274 -7.35 38.01 -8.20
N PRO A 275 -8.42 38.82 -8.25
CA PRO A 275 -9.03 39.41 -7.06
C PRO A 275 -9.83 38.41 -6.20
N ARG A 276 -9.87 37.13 -6.61
CA ARG A 276 -10.68 36.08 -5.97
C ARG A 276 -9.86 35.06 -5.22
N THR A 277 -8.54 35.15 -5.31
CA THR A 277 -7.66 34.39 -4.43
C THR A 277 -7.91 34.90 -3.01
N ASP A 278 -8.18 34.00 -2.08
CA ASP A 278 -8.31 34.37 -0.67
C ASP A 278 -6.93 34.76 -0.13
N PHE A 279 -6.62 36.06 -0.21
CA PHE A 279 -5.34 36.59 0.26
C PHE A 279 -5.16 36.48 1.77
N GLU A 280 -6.25 36.39 2.56
CA GLU A 280 -6.14 36.12 4.00
C GLU A 280 -5.66 34.69 4.23
N GLN A 281 -6.22 33.72 3.50
CA GLN A 281 -5.78 32.33 3.56
C GLN A 281 -4.35 32.15 3.02
N VAL A 282 -3.99 32.81 1.92
CA VAL A 282 -2.62 32.80 1.37
C VAL A 282 -1.61 33.37 2.38
N ASN A 283 -1.94 34.50 3.02
CA ASN A 283 -1.07 35.10 4.04
C ASN A 283 -0.94 34.21 5.29
N ALA A 284 -2.01 33.55 5.72
CA ALA A 284 -1.97 32.60 6.82
C ALA A 284 -1.07 31.39 6.51
N LEU A 285 -1.12 30.88 5.28
CA LEU A 285 -0.26 29.78 4.82
C LEU A 285 1.23 30.19 4.75
N ILE A 286 1.52 31.39 4.24
CA ILE A 286 2.89 31.95 4.21
C ILE A 286 3.43 32.16 5.64
N GLN A 287 2.59 32.64 6.55
CA GLN A 287 2.97 32.84 7.96
C GLN A 287 3.24 31.51 8.67
N HIS A 288 2.44 30.48 8.40
CA HIS A 288 2.65 29.14 8.95
C HIS A 288 3.96 28.49 8.43
N GLN A 289 4.31 28.69 7.16
CA GLN A 289 5.60 28.24 6.61
C GLN A 289 6.79 28.96 7.25
N SER A 290 6.67 30.28 7.45
CA SER A 290 7.73 31.10 8.06
C SER A 290 8.01 30.68 9.52
N GLN A 291 7.01 30.17 10.23
CA GLN A 291 7.17 29.64 11.60
C GLN A 291 7.83 28.25 11.65
N GLN A 292 7.76 27.47 10.58
CA GLN A 292 8.40 26.15 10.49
C GLN A 292 9.88 26.22 10.09
N GLN A 293 10.36 27.35 9.57
CA GLN A 293 11.74 27.54 9.11
C GLN A 293 12.67 28.24 10.14
N GLN A 294 12.24 28.51 11.37
CA GLN A 294 13.16 29.01 12.40
C GLN A 294 14.04 27.87 12.96
N PRO A 295 15.38 27.99 12.95
CA PRO A 295 16.24 27.10 13.72
C PRO A 295 15.94 27.30 15.20
N ARG A 296 15.42 26.26 15.86
CA ARG A 296 15.27 26.26 17.32
C ARG A 296 16.66 26.27 17.95
N ILE A 297 17.16 27.45 18.30
CA ILE A 297 18.20 27.58 19.31
C ILE A 297 17.54 27.16 20.64
N ILE A 298 17.90 25.99 21.12
CA ILE A 298 17.48 25.50 22.44
C ILE A 298 18.36 26.19 23.46
N ASP A 299 17.84 27.26 24.09
CA ASP A 299 18.41 27.76 25.34
C ASP A 299 18.04 26.78 26.47
N LEU A 300 19.01 25.97 26.90
CA LEU A 300 18.86 25.15 28.10
C LEU A 300 18.81 26.05 29.36
N PRO A 301 17.91 25.78 30.33
CA PRO A 301 17.98 26.44 31.63
C PRO A 301 19.22 25.95 32.43
N PRO A 302 19.86 26.81 33.23
CA PRO A 302 21.08 26.46 33.96
C PRO A 302 20.84 25.36 34.99
N GLY A 303 21.65 24.29 34.90
CA GLY A 303 21.56 23.10 35.74
C GLY A 303 21.74 23.41 37.22
N ARG A 304 20.82 22.88 38.03
CA ARG A 304 20.96 22.82 39.49
C ARG A 304 21.96 21.72 39.84
N ILE A 305 23.14 22.13 40.31
CA ILE A 305 24.11 21.25 40.96
C ILE A 305 23.52 20.83 42.31
N ILE A 306 23.31 19.53 42.51
CA ILE A 306 23.08 18.94 43.83
C ILE A 306 24.33 18.13 44.16
N ASP A 307 25.11 18.64 45.11
CA ASP A 307 26.30 17.98 45.64
C ASP A 307 25.90 16.72 46.42
N LEU A 308 26.54 15.59 46.10
CA LEU A 308 26.53 14.38 46.94
C LEU A 308 27.53 14.55 48.11
N PRO A 309 27.19 14.13 49.35
CA PRO A 309 28.18 14.01 50.41
C PRO A 309 28.96 12.68 50.32
N PRO A 310 30.25 12.67 50.72
CA PRO A 310 31.20 11.58 50.48
C PRO A 310 31.10 10.47 51.54
N GLY A 311 31.44 9.25 51.12
CA GLY A 311 31.50 8.07 51.99
C GLY A 311 32.66 8.09 52.99
N LYS A 312 32.49 7.31 54.08
CA LYS A 312 33.57 6.86 54.95
C LYS A 312 33.43 5.36 55.25
N ILE A 313 34.58 4.72 55.13
CA ILE A 313 34.89 3.30 55.24
C ILE A 313 35.32 3.02 56.70
N ASN A 314 34.90 1.88 57.27
CA ASN A 314 35.72 0.88 57.99
C ASN A 314 35.01 0.20 59.18
N ASP A 315 35.22 -1.11 59.19
CA ASP A 315 35.63 -1.96 60.32
C ASP A 315 34.69 -2.96 60.99
N LEU A 316 35.34 -4.10 61.23
CA LEU A 316 34.91 -5.42 61.62
C LEU A 316 34.45 -5.54 63.08
N SER A 317 33.67 -6.61 63.31
CA SER A 317 33.90 -7.66 64.34
C SER A 317 32.78 -7.87 65.37
N LEU A 318 32.57 -9.17 65.66
CA LEU A 318 31.99 -9.83 66.85
C LEU A 318 30.62 -9.30 67.36
N GLY A 319 29.58 -10.10 67.56
CA GLY A 319 29.50 -11.48 68.00
C GLY A 319 28.39 -11.55 69.08
N ASN A 320 27.73 -12.71 69.15
CA ASN A 320 26.89 -13.20 70.26
C ASN A 320 25.52 -12.55 70.50
N ILE A 321 24.46 -13.21 70.96
CA ILE A 321 24.01 -14.61 71.19
C ILE A 321 22.58 -14.46 71.78
N ASN A 322 21.75 -15.51 71.74
CA ASN A 322 20.49 -15.75 72.47
C ASN A 322 19.20 -15.10 71.94
N ASP A 323 18.03 -15.73 71.99
CA ASP A 323 17.58 -17.12 72.17
C ASP A 323 16.05 -17.10 72.01
N SER A 324 15.45 -18.28 71.86
CA SER A 324 14.00 -18.61 71.85
C SER A 324 13.34 -18.53 70.45
N ALA A 325 13.16 -19.61 69.67
CA ALA A 325 12.63 -20.95 69.99
C ALA A 325 11.23 -20.84 70.67
N SER A 326 10.12 -21.42 70.21
CA SER A 326 9.88 -22.54 69.29
C SER A 326 8.37 -22.71 69.01
N THR A 327 8.05 -23.38 67.88
CA THR A 327 6.98 -24.39 67.67
C THR A 327 5.50 -23.96 67.73
N LYS A 328 4.56 -24.36 66.85
CA LYS A 328 4.27 -25.59 66.06
C LYS A 328 3.46 -25.16 64.80
N ILE A 329 3.74 -25.49 63.54
CA ILE A 329 3.67 -26.73 62.73
C ILE A 329 2.40 -27.61 62.86
N ASN A 330 1.77 -27.83 61.68
CA ASN A 330 0.86 -28.88 61.17
C ASN A 330 -0.66 -28.64 61.36
N ASP A 331 -1.43 -28.61 60.27
CA ASP A 331 -1.80 -29.86 59.58
C ASP A 331 -2.41 -29.66 58.17
N LEU A 332 -2.35 -30.73 57.38
CA LEU A 332 -2.68 -30.87 55.96
C LEU A 332 -4.12 -31.32 55.68
N SER A 333 -4.60 -30.99 54.47
CA SER A 333 -5.47 -31.80 53.58
C SER A 333 -7.01 -31.81 53.82
N PRO A 334 -7.84 -32.42 52.94
CA PRO A 334 -8.39 -31.80 51.73
C PRO A 334 -9.91 -32.01 51.57
N THR A 335 -10.62 -31.21 50.75
CA THR A 335 -12.01 -31.56 50.38
C THR A 335 -12.33 -31.30 48.92
N LYS A 336 -12.93 -32.33 48.33
CA LYS A 336 -13.34 -32.58 46.95
C LYS A 336 -14.87 -32.41 46.87
N ILE A 337 -15.41 -32.27 45.65
CA ILE A 337 -16.78 -32.59 45.17
C ILE A 337 -17.61 -31.37 44.68
N ASN A 338 -17.53 -31.18 43.35
CA ASN A 338 -18.57 -31.27 42.31
C ASN A 338 -19.96 -30.60 42.42
N ASN A 339 -20.31 -30.05 41.24
CA ASN A 339 -21.60 -29.96 40.56
C ASN A 339 -22.65 -28.99 41.11
N LEU A 340 -23.11 -28.07 40.24
CA LEU A 340 -24.50 -27.97 39.77
C LEU A 340 -24.67 -26.84 38.72
N SER A 341 -25.17 -27.22 37.56
CA SER A 341 -26.08 -26.45 36.71
C SER A 341 -27.38 -27.28 36.60
N PRO A 342 -28.51 -26.76 36.09
CA PRO A 342 -29.00 -25.38 36.06
C PRO A 342 -30.45 -25.29 36.61
N GLU A 343 -30.88 -24.15 37.16
CA GLU A 343 -32.32 -23.87 37.19
C GLU A 343 -32.65 -22.37 37.20
N ASN A 344 -33.71 -22.06 36.47
CA ASN A 344 -34.24 -20.75 36.13
C ASN A 344 -34.50 -19.84 37.33
N ASN A 345 -34.19 -18.55 37.18
CA ASN A 345 -35.19 -17.50 37.40
C ASN A 345 -34.82 -16.22 36.65
N HIS A 346 -35.72 -15.82 35.76
CA HIS A 346 -35.80 -14.49 35.21
C HIS A 346 -35.97 -13.45 36.32
N ASN A 347 -35.57 -12.23 35.98
CA ASN A 347 -35.91 -10.95 36.60
C ASN A 347 -34.85 -10.41 37.58
N CYS A 348 -33.85 -9.71 37.05
CA CYS A 348 -33.17 -8.62 37.75
C CYS A 348 -32.86 -7.51 36.76
N GLN A 349 -33.36 -6.33 37.12
CA GLN A 349 -33.28 -5.08 36.39
C GLN A 349 -31.83 -4.66 36.12
N ASP A 350 -31.60 -4.16 34.91
CA ASP A 350 -30.40 -3.46 34.48
C ASP A 350 -30.04 -2.34 35.47
N SER A 351 -28.98 -2.57 36.24
CA SER A 351 -28.17 -1.49 36.79
C SER A 351 -26.99 -1.26 35.85
N PRO A 352 -26.61 -0.01 35.55
CA PRO A 352 -25.45 0.25 34.70
C PRO A 352 -24.20 -0.28 35.41
N HIS A 353 -23.64 -1.36 34.88
CA HIS A 353 -22.34 -1.87 35.30
C HIS A 353 -21.32 -0.75 35.17
N LYS A 354 -20.80 -0.29 36.30
CA LYS A 354 -19.69 0.65 36.34
C LYS A 354 -18.44 -0.11 35.88
N PRO A 355 -17.75 0.31 34.81
CA PRO A 355 -16.56 -0.40 34.33
C PRO A 355 -15.53 -0.47 35.45
N THR A 356 -15.10 -1.68 35.79
CA THR A 356 -14.19 -1.92 36.91
C THR A 356 -12.77 -1.85 36.36
N THR A 357 -12.17 -0.67 36.44
CA THR A 357 -10.75 -0.50 36.11
C THR A 357 -9.92 -1.46 36.97
N PRO A 358 -9.08 -2.31 36.37
CA PRO A 358 -8.25 -3.23 37.13
C PRO A 358 -7.27 -2.47 38.03
N ASN A 359 -7.20 -2.84 39.32
CA ASN A 359 -6.25 -2.22 40.23
C ASN A 359 -4.83 -2.72 39.92
N ARG A 360 -4.01 -1.83 39.34
CA ARG A 360 -2.63 -2.13 38.95
C ARG A 360 -1.79 -2.69 40.10
N ASP A 361 -1.84 -2.07 41.29
CA ASP A 361 -0.99 -2.46 42.42
C ASP A 361 -1.37 -3.83 43.01
N GLU A 362 -2.63 -4.22 42.86
CA GLU A 362 -3.10 -5.56 43.24
C GLU A 362 -2.67 -6.60 42.21
N LEU A 363 -2.82 -6.28 40.93
CA LEU A 363 -2.44 -7.16 39.83
C LEU A 363 -0.93 -7.43 39.76
N LEU A 364 -0.09 -6.43 40.06
CA LEU A 364 1.37 -6.57 40.09
C LEU A 364 1.85 -7.58 41.16
N LYS A 365 1.03 -7.88 42.18
CA LYS A 365 1.35 -8.89 43.20
C LYS A 365 1.07 -10.32 42.72
N LEU A 366 0.30 -10.47 41.64
CA LEU A 366 -0.02 -11.77 41.07
C LEU A 366 1.12 -12.29 40.18
N PRO A 367 1.30 -13.62 40.07
CA PRO A 367 2.14 -14.21 39.03
C PRO A 367 1.71 -13.78 37.62
N LEU A 368 2.66 -13.76 36.70
CA LEU A 368 2.49 -13.27 35.32
C LEU A 368 1.25 -13.86 34.62
N THR A 369 1.10 -15.19 34.63
CA THR A 369 -0.05 -15.90 34.03
C THR A 369 -1.38 -15.51 34.67
N ALA A 370 -1.46 -15.50 36.01
CA ALA A 370 -2.69 -15.14 36.73
C ALA A 370 -3.07 -13.67 36.49
N ARG A 371 -2.08 -12.80 36.29
CA ARG A 371 -2.30 -11.40 35.92
C ARG A 371 -2.87 -11.28 34.51
N ALA A 372 -2.36 -12.05 33.55
CA ALA A 372 -2.90 -12.11 32.19
C ALA A 372 -4.36 -12.59 32.17
N GLU A 373 -4.68 -13.65 32.92
CA GLU A 373 -6.05 -14.14 33.07
C GLU A 373 -6.99 -13.07 33.67
N ALA A 374 -6.53 -12.33 34.69
CA ALA A 374 -7.30 -11.26 35.30
C ALA A 374 -7.55 -10.09 34.33
N ILE A 375 -6.55 -9.70 33.52
CA ILE A 375 -6.69 -8.67 32.50
C ILE A 375 -7.65 -9.13 31.39
N ILE A 376 -7.53 -10.36 30.90
CA ILE A 376 -8.43 -10.93 29.89
C ILE A 376 -9.88 -10.96 30.41
N LYS A 377 -10.06 -11.34 31.67
CA LYS A 377 -11.37 -11.32 32.33
C LYS A 377 -11.93 -9.89 32.39
N ALA A 378 -11.14 -8.90 32.80
CA ALA A 378 -11.58 -7.50 32.85
C ALA A 378 -11.95 -6.96 31.47
N LEU A 379 -11.15 -7.27 30.43
CA LEU A 379 -11.48 -6.94 29.04
C LEU A 379 -12.82 -7.56 28.62
N THR A 380 -13.04 -8.82 28.94
CA THR A 380 -14.27 -9.55 28.59
C THR A 380 -15.49 -8.98 29.31
N GLU A 381 -15.37 -8.63 30.59
CA GLU A 381 -16.43 -8.01 31.40
C GLU A 381 -16.80 -6.61 30.88
N ASP A 382 -15.84 -5.87 30.34
CA ASP A 382 -16.07 -4.57 29.67
C ASP A 382 -16.53 -4.70 28.21
N GLY A 383 -16.82 -5.93 27.75
CA GLY A 383 -17.36 -6.19 26.41
C GLY A 383 -16.32 -6.28 25.29
N PHE A 384 -15.04 -6.49 25.62
CA PHE A 384 -13.96 -6.75 24.68
C PHE A 384 -13.51 -8.22 24.73
N ASP A 385 -14.07 -9.05 23.84
CA ASP A 385 -13.83 -10.50 23.80
C ASP A 385 -12.58 -10.85 22.98
N ILE A 386 -11.42 -10.81 23.65
CA ILE A 386 -10.13 -11.08 23.02
C ILE A 386 -9.99 -12.53 22.52
N ALA A 387 -10.74 -13.48 23.08
CA ALA A 387 -10.66 -14.88 22.68
C ALA A 387 -11.11 -15.07 21.21
N LYS A 388 -12.01 -14.20 20.72
CA LYS A 388 -12.39 -14.17 19.30
C LYS A 388 -11.23 -13.83 18.36
N CYS A 389 -10.16 -13.18 18.85
CA CYS A 389 -9.02 -12.79 18.02
C CYS A 389 -8.04 -13.95 17.72
N ILE A 390 -8.10 -15.04 18.50
CA ILE A 390 -7.12 -16.15 18.47
C ILE A 390 -7.84 -17.50 18.26
N GLN A 391 -8.96 -17.49 17.52
CA GLN A 391 -9.72 -18.73 17.25
C GLN A 391 -8.94 -19.67 16.32
N ASP A 392 -8.19 -19.11 15.39
CA ASP A 392 -7.34 -19.84 14.46
C ASP A 392 -5.85 -19.62 14.76
N GLN A 393 -5.04 -20.54 14.26
CA GLN A 393 -3.58 -20.48 14.36
C GLN A 393 -2.99 -19.28 13.60
N ILE A 394 -3.71 -18.77 12.59
CA ILE A 394 -3.34 -17.57 11.86
C ILE A 394 -4.44 -16.52 12.05
N SER A 395 -4.07 -15.36 12.59
CA SER A 395 -4.95 -14.20 12.68
C SER A 395 -4.43 -13.09 11.77
N ALA A 396 -5.28 -12.63 10.86
CA ALA A 396 -5.00 -11.51 9.97
C ALA A 396 -5.73 -10.25 10.46
N ILE A 397 -4.98 -9.27 10.96
CA ILE A 397 -5.52 -7.99 11.43
C ILE A 397 -5.45 -6.99 10.28
N ALA A 398 -6.60 -6.57 9.78
CA ALA A 398 -6.75 -5.78 8.57
C ALA A 398 -7.67 -4.57 8.77
N GLY A 399 -7.58 -3.60 7.88
CA GLY A 399 -8.37 -2.38 7.93
C GLY A 399 -7.57 -1.14 7.58
N ASN A 400 -8.24 0.01 7.64
CA ASN A 400 -7.68 1.29 7.20
C ASN A 400 -6.42 1.69 7.99
N GLN A 401 -5.61 2.57 7.38
CA GLN A 401 -4.46 3.14 8.06
C GLN A 401 -4.91 3.84 9.36
N ARG A 402 -4.11 3.70 10.42
CA ARG A 402 -4.39 4.23 11.75
C ARG A 402 -5.67 3.68 12.42
N GLY A 403 -6.14 2.50 12.02
CA GLY A 403 -7.24 1.81 12.71
C GLY A 403 -6.85 1.06 13.99
N GLY A 404 -5.57 1.00 14.35
CA GLY A 404 -5.09 0.29 15.55
C GLY A 404 -4.64 -1.17 15.32
N LYS A 405 -4.32 -1.55 14.08
CA LYS A 405 -3.92 -2.93 13.74
C LYS A 405 -2.69 -3.40 14.52
N GLY A 406 -1.60 -2.63 14.45
CA GLY A 406 -0.37 -2.89 15.21
C GLY A 406 -0.62 -2.91 16.72
N THR A 407 -1.51 -2.02 17.21
CA THR A 407 -1.90 -1.97 18.62
C THR A 407 -2.59 -3.27 19.07
N LEU A 408 -3.56 -3.78 18.31
CA LEU A 408 -4.20 -5.06 18.64
C LEU A 408 -3.20 -6.21 18.56
N MET A 409 -2.35 -6.24 17.54
CA MET A 409 -1.28 -7.23 17.41
C MET A 409 -0.39 -7.25 18.66
N ALA A 410 0.05 -6.08 19.13
CA ALA A 410 0.90 -5.96 20.31
C ALA A 410 0.17 -6.43 21.58
N ILE A 411 -1.11 -6.08 21.75
CA ILE A 411 -1.95 -6.57 22.86
C ILE A 411 -2.00 -8.10 22.87
N LEU A 412 -2.25 -8.72 21.70
CA LEU A 412 -2.30 -10.17 21.57
C LEU A 412 -0.95 -10.80 21.90
N ALA A 413 0.14 -10.27 21.35
CA ALA A 413 1.49 -10.77 21.59
C ALA A 413 1.88 -10.70 23.08
N ILE A 414 1.64 -9.56 23.74
CA ILE A 414 1.92 -9.35 25.17
C ILE A 414 1.11 -10.33 26.03
N LEU A 415 -0.20 -10.46 25.79
CA LEU A 415 -1.06 -11.34 26.58
C LEU A 415 -0.74 -12.82 26.34
N SER A 416 -0.44 -13.22 25.12
CA SER A 416 -0.03 -14.60 24.83
C SER A 416 1.29 -14.96 25.51
N PHE A 417 2.28 -14.06 25.51
CA PHE A 417 3.53 -14.25 26.26
C PHE A 417 3.27 -14.30 27.77
N ALA A 418 2.43 -13.41 28.29
CA ALA A 418 2.12 -13.38 29.71
C ALA A 418 1.37 -14.64 30.17
N LEU A 419 0.49 -15.21 29.34
CA LEU A 419 -0.18 -16.48 29.61
C LEU A 419 0.81 -17.66 29.62
N ASN A 420 1.70 -17.72 28.63
CA ASN A 420 2.72 -18.75 28.54
C ASN A 420 4.12 -18.14 28.35
N PRO A 421 4.88 -17.93 29.46
CA PRO A 421 6.19 -17.28 29.41
C PRO A 421 7.29 -18.07 28.69
N GLN A 422 7.02 -19.31 28.28
CA GLN A 422 7.93 -20.08 27.42
C GLN A 422 7.78 -19.70 25.93
N THR A 423 6.74 -18.94 25.58
CA THR A 423 6.47 -18.55 24.21
C THR A 423 7.51 -17.54 23.72
N LYS A 424 8.11 -17.80 22.57
CA LYS A 424 9.05 -16.92 21.90
C LYS A 424 8.33 -16.02 20.91
N ILE A 425 8.63 -14.73 20.91
CA ILE A 425 8.07 -13.79 19.94
C ILE A 425 9.12 -13.45 18.88
N HIS A 426 8.80 -13.79 17.63
CA HIS A 426 9.58 -13.43 16.45
C HIS A 426 8.83 -12.37 15.64
N TYR A 427 9.31 -11.13 15.70
CA TYR A 427 8.66 -9.96 15.16
C TYR A 427 9.41 -9.41 13.94
N PHE A 428 8.75 -9.41 12.79
CA PHE A 428 9.21 -8.80 11.55
C PHE A 428 8.28 -7.64 11.19
N THR A 429 8.84 -6.45 10.96
CA THR A 429 8.06 -5.26 10.59
C THR A 429 8.78 -4.41 9.56
N ALA A 430 8.02 -3.78 8.66
CA ALA A 430 8.53 -2.71 7.79
C ALA A 430 8.36 -1.35 8.48
N GLY A 431 9.32 -0.44 8.30
CA GLY A 431 9.28 0.85 8.98
C GLY A 431 9.81 0.82 10.42
N ASP A 432 9.62 1.93 11.13
CA ASP A 432 10.17 2.22 12.45
C ASP A 432 9.12 2.31 13.57
N ASP A 433 7.84 2.01 13.28
CA ASP A 433 6.76 1.98 14.27
C ASP A 433 6.77 0.66 15.06
N ILE A 434 7.61 0.60 16.09
CA ILE A 434 7.87 -0.62 16.88
C ILE A 434 7.29 -0.48 18.28
N TYR A 435 6.49 -1.47 18.69
CA TYR A 435 5.97 -1.55 20.05
C TYR A 435 7.03 -2.04 21.04
N PRO A 436 7.14 -1.45 22.24
CA PRO A 436 8.25 -1.69 23.17
C PRO A 436 8.03 -2.94 24.05
N PHE A 437 7.61 -4.06 23.47
CA PHE A 437 7.48 -5.31 24.21
C PHE A 437 8.64 -6.25 23.87
N LYS A 438 9.02 -7.08 24.85
CA LYS A 438 10.13 -8.02 24.75
C LYS A 438 9.91 -9.01 23.61
N CYS A 439 10.87 -9.10 22.71
CA CYS A 439 10.88 -10.05 21.60
C CYS A 439 12.15 -10.90 21.66
N ASP A 440 12.03 -12.21 21.42
CA ASP A 440 13.20 -13.09 21.25
C ASP A 440 13.95 -12.78 19.96
N LYS A 441 13.21 -12.33 18.94
CA LYS A 441 13.77 -11.88 17.68
C LYS A 441 12.97 -10.69 17.15
N LEU A 442 13.62 -9.54 17.01
CA LEU A 442 13.05 -8.35 16.36
C LEU A 442 13.88 -8.02 15.12
N LEU A 443 13.22 -7.99 13.96
CA LEU A 443 13.81 -7.55 12.70
C LEU A 443 12.95 -6.45 12.07
N CYS A 444 13.57 -5.28 11.95
CA CYS A 444 13.02 -4.07 11.36
C CYS A 444 14.14 -3.28 10.67
N ARG A 445 13.80 -2.15 10.03
CA ARG A 445 14.81 -1.32 9.36
C ARG A 445 15.94 -0.85 10.27
N LEU A 446 15.66 -0.67 11.56
CA LEU A 446 16.64 -0.19 12.52
C LEU A 446 17.76 -1.21 12.77
N ASN A 447 17.61 -2.48 12.38
CA ASN A 447 18.73 -3.42 12.38
C ASN A 447 19.80 -3.10 11.32
N TRP A 448 19.53 -2.20 10.36
CA TRP A 448 20.44 -1.80 9.28
C TRP A 448 20.61 -0.29 9.20
N HIS A 449 21.24 0.30 10.22
CA HIS A 449 21.43 1.77 10.34
C HIS A 449 22.16 2.45 9.17
N ASN A 450 22.95 1.68 8.39
CA ASN A 450 23.78 2.22 7.31
C ASN A 450 23.09 2.20 5.93
N LEU A 451 21.85 1.69 5.86
CA LEU A 451 21.09 1.59 4.62
C LEU A 451 19.97 2.63 4.58
N ASP A 452 19.54 3.00 3.38
CA ASP A 452 18.30 3.75 3.22
C ASP A 452 17.11 2.93 3.76
N GLY A 453 16.05 3.62 4.19
CA GLY A 453 14.87 2.97 4.76
C GLY A 453 14.25 1.90 3.85
N SER A 454 14.25 2.13 2.53
CA SER A 454 13.71 1.16 1.56
C SER A 454 14.60 -0.07 1.41
N GLU A 455 15.93 0.12 1.37
CA GLU A 455 16.91 -0.97 1.30
C GLU A 455 16.92 -1.79 2.59
N ALA A 456 16.79 -1.13 3.74
CA ALA A 456 16.69 -1.78 5.05
C ALA A 456 15.40 -2.63 5.15
N ASP A 457 14.24 -2.11 4.73
CA ASP A 457 13.00 -2.89 4.69
C ASP A 457 13.11 -4.08 3.71
N ALA A 458 13.82 -3.94 2.59
CA ALA A 458 14.10 -5.05 1.68
C ALA A 458 14.95 -6.15 2.35
N LYS A 459 15.91 -5.78 3.22
CA LYS A 459 16.66 -6.75 4.03
C LYS A 459 15.76 -7.46 5.06
N VAL A 460 14.83 -6.75 5.69
CA VAL A 460 13.81 -7.36 6.57
C VAL A 460 12.99 -8.39 5.80
N ALA A 461 12.49 -8.02 4.61
CA ALA A 461 11.69 -8.90 3.77
C ALA A 461 12.46 -10.17 3.35
N GLN A 462 13.73 -10.03 2.95
CA GLN A 462 14.59 -11.17 2.64
C GLN A 462 14.83 -12.07 3.87
N ALA A 463 15.02 -11.47 5.05
CA ALA A 463 15.20 -12.22 6.29
C ALA A 463 13.93 -12.97 6.69
N LEU A 464 12.75 -12.37 6.50
CA LEU A 464 11.45 -13.02 6.70
C LEU A 464 11.30 -14.21 5.74
N PHE A 465 11.58 -14.02 4.45
CA PHE A 465 11.48 -15.09 3.46
C PHE A 465 12.40 -16.29 3.82
N LYS A 466 13.66 -16.01 4.18
CA LYS A 466 14.61 -17.04 4.64
C LYS A 466 14.11 -17.74 5.90
N TYR A 467 13.55 -17.00 6.85
CA TYR A 467 12.98 -17.55 8.08
C TYR A 467 11.82 -18.51 7.76
N LEU A 468 10.91 -18.12 6.89
CA LEU A 468 9.78 -18.97 6.48
C LEU A 468 10.25 -20.23 5.73
N LYS A 469 11.30 -20.14 4.90
CA LYS A 469 11.94 -21.32 4.28
C LYS A 469 12.53 -22.28 5.31
N LYS A 470 13.20 -21.76 6.34
CA LYS A 470 13.70 -22.57 7.46
C LYS A 470 12.56 -23.24 8.22
N MET A 471 11.46 -22.53 8.42
CA MET A 471 10.25 -23.06 9.06
C MET A 471 9.60 -24.17 8.22
N ASP A 472 9.55 -24.03 6.89
CA ASP A 472 9.03 -25.06 5.97
C ASP A 472 9.84 -26.37 6.05
N ASN A 473 11.16 -26.26 6.19
CA ASN A 473 12.07 -27.40 6.27
C ASN A 473 12.15 -28.05 7.66
N ALA A 474 11.65 -27.39 8.70
CA ALA A 474 11.68 -27.94 10.05
C ALA A 474 10.69 -29.09 10.25
N THR A 475 10.97 -29.96 11.22
CA THR A 475 10.03 -30.98 11.67
C THR A 475 8.77 -30.33 12.27
N GLN A 476 7.65 -31.06 12.27
CA GLN A 476 6.41 -30.59 12.88
C GLN A 476 6.60 -30.36 14.38
N GLY A 477 5.93 -29.35 14.93
CA GLY A 477 5.99 -29.00 16.36
C GLY A 477 7.21 -28.18 16.80
N VAL A 478 8.21 -27.97 15.93
CA VAL A 478 9.42 -27.19 16.27
C VAL A 478 9.11 -25.74 16.63
N TYR A 479 7.97 -25.21 16.19
CA TYR A 479 7.55 -23.84 16.44
C TYR A 479 6.29 -23.77 17.33
N ASP A 480 5.94 -24.83 18.07
CA ASP A 480 4.77 -24.85 18.98
C ASP A 480 4.85 -23.76 20.06
N ASP A 481 6.07 -23.35 20.44
CA ASP A 481 6.34 -22.28 21.41
C ASP A 481 6.60 -20.93 20.73
N VAL A 482 6.27 -20.74 19.44
CA VAL A 482 6.59 -19.51 18.70
C VAL A 482 5.34 -18.75 18.29
N ILE A 483 5.33 -17.45 18.58
CA ILE A 483 4.46 -16.45 17.94
C ILE A 483 5.27 -15.74 16.86
N LEU A 484 4.84 -15.90 15.62
CA LEU A 484 5.38 -15.16 14.48
C LEU A 484 4.50 -13.94 14.21
N VAL A 485 5.08 -12.75 14.35
CA VAL A 485 4.44 -11.49 13.96
C VAL A 485 5.01 -11.01 12.64
N ILE A 486 4.13 -10.81 11.66
CA ILE A 486 4.44 -10.18 10.37
C ILE A 486 3.63 -8.89 10.29
N ASP A 487 4.25 -7.78 10.66
CA ASP A 487 3.63 -6.47 10.61
C ASP A 487 3.96 -5.75 9.30
N GLU A 488 3.01 -4.95 8.81
CA GLU A 488 3.08 -4.34 7.47
C GLU A 488 3.37 -5.39 6.35
N ALA A 489 2.70 -6.55 6.42
CA ALA A 489 3.01 -7.70 5.55
C ALA A 489 2.86 -7.41 4.05
N VAL A 490 2.01 -6.45 3.68
CA VAL A 490 1.86 -5.98 2.30
C VAL A 490 3.12 -5.24 1.85
N ALA A 491 3.66 -4.34 2.68
CA ALA A 491 4.89 -3.62 2.39
C ALA A 491 6.09 -4.56 2.30
N LEU A 492 6.26 -5.46 3.29
CA LEU A 492 7.33 -6.48 3.27
C LEU A 492 7.25 -7.36 2.01
N SER A 493 6.03 -7.77 1.61
CA SER A 493 5.85 -8.56 0.39
C SER A 493 6.19 -7.80 -0.90
N GLY A 494 6.13 -6.46 -0.88
CA GLY A 494 6.46 -5.62 -2.04
C GLY A 494 7.95 -5.58 -2.37
N TYR A 495 8.81 -5.97 -1.43
CA TYR A 495 10.26 -6.09 -1.64
C TYR A 495 10.70 -7.49 -2.07
N LEU A 496 9.78 -8.44 -2.17
CA LEU A 496 10.03 -9.80 -2.66
C LEU A 496 9.70 -9.90 -4.15
N THR A 497 10.33 -10.84 -4.86
CA THR A 497 9.91 -11.16 -6.23
C THR A 497 8.51 -11.79 -6.22
N ASP A 498 7.79 -11.74 -7.34
CA ASP A 498 6.44 -12.32 -7.42
C ASP A 498 6.42 -13.82 -7.06
N ASP A 499 7.43 -14.58 -7.50
CA ASP A 499 7.59 -16.00 -7.13
C ASP A 499 7.79 -16.20 -5.63
N GLN A 500 8.61 -15.35 -5.00
CA GLN A 500 8.88 -15.40 -3.56
C GLN A 500 7.64 -15.04 -2.76
N LYS A 501 6.92 -14.00 -3.18
CA LYS A 501 5.65 -13.56 -2.59
C LYS A 501 4.59 -14.66 -2.72
N GLU A 502 4.42 -15.21 -3.91
CA GLU A 502 3.48 -16.30 -4.16
C GLU A 502 3.83 -17.53 -3.30
N TRP A 503 5.11 -17.90 -3.22
CA TRP A 503 5.55 -19.00 -2.36
C TRP A 503 5.30 -18.70 -0.87
N MET A 504 5.64 -17.50 -0.40
CA MET A 504 5.46 -17.06 0.99
C MET A 504 3.99 -17.18 1.39
N VAL A 505 3.11 -16.62 0.57
CA VAL A 505 1.66 -16.72 0.75
C VAL A 505 1.28 -18.19 0.79
N LYS A 506 1.54 -18.98 -0.26
CA LYS A 506 1.20 -20.42 -0.30
C LYS A 506 1.68 -21.19 0.94
N TYR A 507 2.89 -20.91 1.41
CA TYR A 507 3.44 -21.55 2.60
C TYR A 507 2.63 -21.20 3.86
N LEU A 508 2.38 -19.91 4.11
CA LEU A 508 1.54 -19.44 5.20
C LEU A 508 0.12 -20.04 5.11
N LEU A 509 -0.43 -20.14 3.90
CA LEU A 509 -1.78 -20.66 3.64
C LEU A 509 -1.97 -22.15 3.91
N THR A 510 -0.94 -22.97 3.67
CA THR A 510 -1.14 -24.44 3.53
C THR A 510 -0.30 -25.27 4.48
N ARG A 511 0.89 -24.79 4.85
CA ARG A 511 1.92 -25.58 5.53
C ARG A 511 2.33 -25.01 6.87
N ALA A 512 2.22 -23.69 7.07
CA ALA A 512 2.62 -23.05 8.32
C ALA A 512 1.85 -23.60 9.54
N ASN A 513 0.55 -23.88 9.40
CA ASN A 513 -0.25 -24.47 10.49
C ASN A 513 0.33 -25.81 11.00
N LYS A 514 0.93 -26.61 10.12
CA LYS A 514 1.53 -27.91 10.49
C LYS A 514 2.83 -27.76 11.30
N LYS A 515 3.36 -26.55 11.44
CA LYS A 515 4.64 -26.30 12.12
C LYS A 515 4.48 -25.89 13.58
N GLY A 516 3.27 -25.55 14.01
CA GLY A 516 2.96 -25.26 15.41
C GLY A 516 2.86 -23.77 15.77
N ALA A 517 3.49 -22.89 14.99
CA ALA A 517 3.53 -21.46 15.33
C ALA A 517 2.15 -20.81 15.32
N GLN A 518 1.86 -19.95 16.30
CA GLN A 518 0.79 -18.97 16.18
C GLN A 518 1.29 -17.81 15.30
N ILE A 519 0.48 -17.37 14.34
CA ILE A 519 0.91 -16.36 13.37
C ILE A 519 -0.04 -15.17 13.40
N PHE A 520 0.50 -13.99 13.62
CA PHE A 520 -0.20 -12.73 13.48
C PHE A 520 0.30 -11.99 12.25
N VAL A 521 -0.62 -11.65 11.35
CA VAL A 521 -0.32 -10.92 10.11
C VAL A 521 -1.08 -9.60 10.12
N VAL A 522 -0.37 -8.49 10.02
CA VAL A 522 -0.99 -7.17 9.88
C VAL A 522 -1.05 -6.79 8.40
N LEU A 523 -2.27 -6.58 7.90
CA LEU A 523 -2.55 -6.29 6.49
C LEU A 523 -3.01 -4.84 6.30
N HIS A 524 -2.34 -4.14 5.39
CA HIS A 524 -2.73 -2.81 4.93
C HIS A 524 -3.46 -2.94 3.61
N GLY A 525 -4.79 -2.84 3.66
CA GLY A 525 -5.66 -2.99 2.51
C GLY A 525 -7.11 -3.16 2.92
N LYS A 526 -8.03 -3.12 1.95
CA LYS A 526 -9.47 -3.33 2.16
C LYS A 526 -9.92 -4.76 1.83
N HIS A 527 -9.07 -5.49 1.11
CA HIS A 527 -9.35 -6.83 0.61
C HIS A 527 -8.10 -7.69 0.70
N LEU A 528 -8.28 -8.99 0.83
CA LEU A 528 -7.17 -9.94 0.84
C LEU A 528 -6.39 -9.97 -0.49
N SER A 529 -7.07 -9.71 -1.60
CA SER A 529 -6.48 -9.70 -2.94
C SER A 529 -5.31 -8.74 -3.08
N THR A 530 -5.26 -7.68 -2.25
CA THR A 530 -4.16 -6.71 -2.18
C THR A 530 -2.83 -7.37 -1.78
N TRP A 531 -2.87 -8.42 -0.95
CA TRP A 531 -1.68 -9.14 -0.50
C TRP A 531 -1.45 -10.41 -1.34
N VAL A 532 -2.51 -11.15 -1.62
CA VAL A 532 -2.45 -12.50 -2.21
C VAL A 532 -2.34 -12.47 -3.75
N GLY A 533 -2.75 -11.38 -4.41
CA GLY A 533 -2.74 -11.28 -5.87
C GLY A 533 -3.81 -12.16 -6.54
N LYS A 534 -3.87 -12.13 -7.89
CA LYS A 534 -4.88 -12.86 -8.69
C LYS A 534 -4.52 -14.34 -8.96
N ASN A 535 -3.27 -14.76 -8.73
CA ASN A 535 -2.72 -16.03 -9.20
C ASN A 535 -2.87 -17.23 -8.23
N THR A 536 -3.64 -17.11 -7.15
CA THR A 536 -3.69 -18.16 -6.11
C THR A 536 -4.64 -19.33 -6.36
N ASN A 537 -5.14 -19.53 -7.59
CA ASN A 537 -5.81 -20.77 -8.05
C ASN A 537 -6.77 -21.43 -7.03
N GLY A 538 -7.71 -20.66 -6.47
CA GLY A 538 -8.72 -21.19 -5.54
C GLY A 538 -8.26 -21.39 -4.08
N MET A 539 -7.01 -21.08 -3.73
CA MET A 539 -6.53 -21.10 -2.34
C MET A 539 -7.09 -19.96 -1.48
N ALA A 540 -7.73 -18.95 -2.10
CA ALA A 540 -8.43 -17.90 -1.38
C ALA A 540 -9.50 -18.48 -0.47
N ASP A 541 -10.31 -19.44 -0.92
CA ASP A 541 -11.39 -20.02 -0.11
C ASP A 541 -10.86 -20.87 1.06
N THR A 542 -9.75 -21.59 0.86
CA THR A 542 -9.06 -22.30 1.94
C THR A 542 -8.52 -21.32 2.99
N PHE A 543 -7.99 -20.18 2.57
CA PHE A 543 -7.53 -19.14 3.49
C PHE A 543 -8.67 -18.46 4.24
N LYS A 544 -9.79 -18.17 3.56
CA LYS A 544 -11.02 -17.67 4.21
C LYS A 544 -11.51 -18.59 5.32
N SER A 545 -11.28 -19.90 5.18
CA SER A 545 -11.71 -20.90 6.16
C SER A 545 -10.71 -21.18 7.29
N GLY A 546 -9.43 -20.84 7.12
CA GLY A 546 -8.35 -21.21 8.05
C GLY A 546 -7.68 -20.03 8.74
N VAL A 547 -8.19 -18.82 8.53
CA VAL A 547 -7.66 -17.57 9.08
C VAL A 547 -8.77 -16.74 9.69
N SER A 548 -8.54 -16.31 10.91
CA SER A 548 -9.38 -15.35 11.60
C SER A 548 -9.05 -13.94 11.12
N PHE A 549 -9.95 -13.33 10.36
CA PHE A 549 -9.80 -11.94 9.91
C PHE A 549 -10.38 -10.99 10.92
N ILE A 550 -9.58 -10.01 11.33
CA ILE A 550 -9.97 -9.02 12.33
C ILE A 550 -9.92 -7.65 11.67
N GLY A 551 -11.08 -7.01 11.54
CA GLY A 551 -11.24 -5.64 11.09
C GLY A 551 -11.04 -4.66 12.24
N CYS A 552 -10.48 -3.50 11.93
CA CYS A 552 -10.36 -2.37 12.85
C CYS A 552 -10.97 -1.10 12.26
N GLU A 553 -11.56 -0.26 13.12
CA GLU A 553 -12.20 0.99 12.69
C GLU A 553 -11.34 2.23 13.03
N SER A 554 -11.28 3.17 12.09
CA SER A 554 -10.67 4.49 12.29
C SER A 554 -11.70 5.57 12.06
N THR A 555 -11.66 6.64 12.86
CA THR A 555 -12.50 7.83 12.68
C THR A 555 -11.65 9.05 12.35
N SER A 556 -12.22 9.98 11.60
CA SER A 556 -11.54 11.22 11.20
C SER A 556 -11.83 12.34 12.20
N ILE A 557 -10.85 12.65 13.04
CA ILE A 557 -10.93 13.72 14.05
C ILE A 557 -10.34 15.00 13.48
N GLN A 558 -11.04 16.12 13.66
CA GLN A 558 -10.54 17.44 13.32
C GLN A 558 -9.60 17.94 14.42
N VAL A 559 -8.32 18.10 14.09
CA VAL A 559 -7.24 18.54 15.01
C VAL A 559 -7.01 20.04 14.90
N SER A 560 -7.37 20.64 13.78
CA SER A 560 -7.41 22.09 13.58
C SER A 560 -8.44 22.43 12.50
N ALA A 561 -8.70 23.73 12.28
CA ALA A 561 -9.66 24.21 11.29
C ALA A 561 -9.54 23.53 9.92
N LEU A 562 -8.32 23.19 9.47
CA LEU A 562 -8.05 22.56 8.16
C LEU A 562 -7.39 21.18 8.25
N LYS A 563 -7.12 20.66 9.45
CA LYS A 563 -6.42 19.37 9.62
C LYS A 563 -7.37 18.35 10.23
N ARG A 564 -7.71 17.34 9.45
CA ARG A 564 -8.30 16.10 9.95
C ARG A 564 -7.24 15.02 9.98
N ILE A 565 -7.23 14.22 11.02
CA ILE A 565 -6.40 13.02 11.09
C ILE A 565 -7.30 11.82 11.35
N SER A 566 -6.97 10.69 10.74
CA SER A 566 -7.55 9.41 11.12
C SER A 566 -6.94 8.97 12.45
N VAL A 567 -7.79 8.58 13.40
CA VAL A 567 -7.44 8.04 14.72
C VAL A 567 -8.21 6.75 14.93
N ALA A 568 -7.57 5.77 15.57
CA ALA A 568 -8.21 4.50 15.90
C ALA A 568 -9.40 4.73 16.85
N THR A 569 -10.54 4.12 16.57
CA THR A 569 -11.68 4.14 17.51
C THR A 569 -11.47 3.15 18.66
N GLY A 570 -10.58 2.17 18.46
CA GLY A 570 -10.41 1.02 19.35
C GLY A 570 -11.50 -0.03 19.18
N ARG A 571 -12.37 0.09 18.17
CA ARG A 571 -13.36 -0.94 17.82
C ARG A 571 -12.73 -2.00 16.91
N TYR A 572 -12.94 -3.26 17.27
CA TYR A 572 -12.51 -4.42 16.51
C TYR A 572 -13.68 -5.39 16.28
N PHE A 573 -13.61 -6.15 15.19
CA PHE A 573 -14.62 -7.13 14.82
C PHE A 573 -14.02 -8.21 13.91
N LEU A 574 -14.60 -9.40 13.89
CA LEU A 574 -14.34 -10.40 12.88
C LEU A 574 -14.83 -9.88 11.53
N ALA A 575 -13.92 -9.77 10.58
CA ALA A 575 -14.15 -9.15 9.30
C ALA A 575 -14.42 -10.17 8.20
N ASP A 576 -15.19 -9.74 7.19
CA ASP A 576 -15.33 -10.50 5.96
C ASP A 576 -14.01 -10.44 5.17
N PRO A 577 -13.43 -11.59 4.75
CA PRO A 577 -12.22 -11.61 3.94
C PRO A 577 -12.36 -10.89 2.59
N ASP A 578 -13.58 -10.79 2.07
CA ASP A 578 -13.89 -10.04 0.85
C ASP A 578 -14.09 -8.54 1.12
N SER A 579 -14.15 -8.11 2.38
CA SER A 579 -14.32 -6.70 2.76
C SER A 579 -13.93 -6.48 4.22
N PHE A 580 -12.69 -6.08 4.47
CA PHE A 580 -12.16 -5.91 5.84
C PHE A 580 -12.86 -4.81 6.66
N ASP A 581 -13.57 -3.89 5.99
CA ASP A 581 -14.35 -2.83 6.63
C ASP A 581 -15.72 -3.31 7.18
N LYS A 582 -16.13 -4.57 6.91
CA LYS A 582 -17.45 -5.09 7.29
C LYS A 582 -17.33 -6.18 8.36
N ALA A 583 -18.05 -6.00 9.46
CA ALA A 583 -18.21 -7.02 10.48
C ALA A 583 -19.10 -8.17 9.98
N VAL A 584 -18.67 -9.41 10.25
CA VAL A 584 -19.51 -10.59 10.10
C VAL A 584 -20.61 -10.56 11.16
N LYS A 585 -21.81 -11.06 10.84
CA LYS A 585 -22.93 -11.09 11.79
C LYS A 585 -22.55 -11.87 13.06
N GLY A 586 -22.63 -11.22 14.22
CA GLY A 586 -22.22 -11.79 15.52
C GLY A 586 -20.70 -11.79 15.74
N GLY A 587 -19.93 -11.27 14.80
CA GLY A 587 -18.48 -11.17 14.84
C GLY A 587 -17.95 -9.98 15.63
N GLU A 588 -18.76 -9.29 16.43
CA GLU A 588 -18.27 -8.17 17.24
C GLU A 588 -17.28 -8.68 18.29
N ILE A 589 -16.06 -8.11 18.29
CA ILE A 589 -15.04 -8.37 19.31
C ILE A 589 -15.24 -7.37 20.45
N GLY A 590 -15.43 -6.09 20.13
CA GLY A 590 -15.76 -5.05 21.09
C GLY A 590 -15.02 -3.74 20.82
N VAL A 591 -15.11 -2.83 21.79
CA VAL A 591 -14.34 -1.59 21.82
C VAL A 591 -13.36 -1.67 22.99
N LEU A 592 -12.09 -1.32 22.77
CA LEU A 592 -11.12 -1.25 23.84
C LEU A 592 -11.62 -0.30 24.94
N PRO A 593 -11.63 -0.74 26.21
CA PRO A 593 -12.12 0.07 27.31
C PRO A 593 -11.20 1.27 27.58
N ASP A 594 -11.74 2.33 28.18
CA ASP A 594 -11.00 3.58 28.34
C ASP A 594 -9.83 3.47 29.32
N TRP A 595 -9.87 2.52 30.27
CA TRP A 595 -8.74 2.27 31.16
C TRP A 595 -7.52 1.65 30.43
N MET A 596 -7.71 1.12 29.22
CA MET A 596 -6.62 0.68 28.33
C MET A 596 -6.04 1.85 27.51
N LYS A 597 -6.45 3.10 27.71
CA LYS A 597 -6.05 4.26 26.88
C LYS A 597 -5.36 5.36 27.70
N THR A 598 -4.74 5.00 28.83
CA THR A 598 -4.21 5.96 29.81
C THR A 598 -2.79 6.43 29.48
N GLU A 599 -1.93 5.54 28.99
CA GLU A 599 -0.57 5.90 28.54
C GLU A 599 -0.61 6.54 27.16
N GLN A 600 0.34 7.44 26.89
CA GLN A 600 0.46 8.15 25.62
C GLN A 600 1.70 7.72 24.85
N HIS A 601 1.58 7.69 23.53
CA HIS A 601 2.70 7.44 22.64
C HIS A 601 3.69 8.62 22.67
N PRO A 602 5.01 8.38 22.83
CA PRO A 602 5.98 9.44 23.10
C PRO A 602 6.15 10.45 21.95
N VAL A 603 5.92 10.03 20.71
CA VAL A 603 6.14 10.88 19.52
C VAL A 603 4.91 11.71 19.16
N ASN A 604 3.70 11.14 19.30
CA ASN A 604 2.49 11.74 18.74
C ASN A 604 1.43 12.11 19.80
N GLY A 605 1.65 11.75 21.08
CA GLY A 605 0.77 12.07 22.20
C GLY A 605 -0.61 11.39 22.17
N GLN A 606 -0.85 10.45 21.25
CA GLN A 606 -2.10 9.70 21.18
C GLN A 606 -2.12 8.58 22.23
N PRO A 607 -3.31 8.15 22.68
CA PRO A 607 -3.42 6.99 23.56
C PRO A 607 -2.73 5.76 22.97
N ASP A 608 -1.93 5.07 23.78
CA ASP A 608 -1.16 3.88 23.42
C ASP A 608 -1.59 2.70 24.31
N PRO A 609 -2.57 1.90 23.85
CA PRO A 609 -3.05 0.75 24.62
C PRO A 609 -2.03 -0.35 24.86
N ALA A 610 -1.08 -0.54 23.94
CA ALA A 610 -0.01 -1.52 24.14
C ALA A 610 0.92 -1.08 25.28
N ARG A 611 1.27 0.21 25.33
CA ARG A 611 2.07 0.77 26.43
C ARG A 611 1.31 0.79 27.74
N THR A 612 0.00 1.09 27.71
CA THR A 612 -0.88 0.99 28.88
C THR A 612 -0.88 -0.43 29.43
N LEU A 613 -1.00 -1.43 28.57
CA LEU A 613 -0.96 -2.84 28.96
C LEU A 613 0.38 -3.22 29.62
N LEU A 614 1.50 -2.74 29.08
CA LEU A 614 2.83 -2.99 29.65
C LEU A 614 3.01 -2.40 31.07
N THR A 615 2.17 -1.44 31.49
CA THR A 615 2.19 -0.98 32.90
C THR A 615 1.73 -2.07 33.88
N PHE A 616 0.92 -3.01 33.41
CA PHE A 616 0.52 -4.22 34.14
C PHE A 616 1.53 -5.36 33.97
N PHE A 617 2.39 -5.31 32.95
CA PHE A 617 3.42 -6.33 32.67
C PHE A 617 4.81 -5.69 32.50
N PRO A 618 5.34 -4.98 33.52
CA PRO A 618 6.62 -4.26 33.40
C PRO A 618 7.81 -5.16 33.07
N GLU A 619 7.74 -6.45 33.40
CA GLU A 619 8.73 -7.47 33.04
C GLU A 619 8.80 -7.78 31.54
N LEU A 620 7.76 -7.40 30.78
CA LEU A 620 7.66 -7.59 29.33
C LEU A 620 7.98 -6.31 28.56
N LEU A 621 8.26 -5.21 29.25
CA LEU A 621 8.69 -3.97 28.63
C LEU A 621 10.14 -4.10 28.17
N ASP A 622 10.39 -3.81 26.89
CA ASP A 622 11.75 -3.68 26.39
C ASP A 622 12.09 -2.20 26.23
N ASN A 623 12.88 -1.69 27.17
CA ASN A 623 13.36 -0.30 27.16
C ASN A 623 14.54 -0.10 26.21
N SER A 624 15.02 -1.18 25.61
CA SER A 624 16.14 -1.20 24.69
C SER A 624 15.64 -1.76 23.38
N PRO A 625 15.40 -0.91 22.36
CA PRO A 625 15.74 -1.35 21.02
C PRO A 625 17.27 -1.49 21.00
N ASN A 626 17.79 -2.57 21.60
CA ASN A 626 19.21 -2.89 21.65
C ASN A 626 19.61 -3.33 20.23
N PHE A 627 19.65 -2.38 19.31
CA PHE A 627 20.43 -2.52 18.09
C PHE A 627 21.88 -2.39 18.54
N GLY A 628 22.44 -3.51 18.97
CA GLY A 628 23.80 -3.59 19.44
C GLY A 628 24.73 -2.96 18.43
N VAL A 629 25.49 -1.97 18.91
CA VAL A 629 26.79 -1.62 18.35
C VAL A 629 27.67 -2.87 18.53
N ASP A 630 27.60 -3.80 17.58
CA ASP A 630 28.67 -4.76 17.37
C ASP A 630 29.69 -4.12 16.44
N ASN A 631 30.85 -3.82 17.01
CA ASN A 631 32.01 -3.33 16.30
C ASN A 631 32.43 -4.36 15.24
N GLY A 632 32.37 -3.99 13.97
CA GLY A 632 33.34 -4.45 12.96
C GLY A 632 33.36 -5.95 12.61
N HIS A 633 32.29 -6.70 12.84
CA HIS A 633 32.05 -7.93 12.09
C HIS A 633 30.81 -7.72 11.22
N GLY A 634 31.05 -7.74 9.91
CA GLY A 634 29.99 -7.71 8.93
C GLY A 634 28.97 -8.79 9.23
N VAL A 635 27.73 -8.51 8.88
CA VAL A 635 26.68 -9.51 8.75
C VAL A 635 27.06 -10.43 7.57
N GLU A 636 28.08 -11.26 7.77
CA GLU A 636 28.32 -12.48 7.02
C GLU A 636 27.84 -13.65 7.88
N ALA A 637 27.17 -14.59 7.22
CA ALA A 637 26.68 -15.87 7.74
C ALA A 637 25.66 -15.81 8.89
N VAL A 638 24.40 -16.05 8.51
CA VAL A 638 23.53 -16.90 9.33
C VAL A 638 24.28 -18.23 9.45
N ASP A 639 24.90 -18.48 10.59
CA ASP A 639 25.62 -19.72 10.86
C ASP A 639 24.70 -20.93 10.66
N GLU A 640 25.03 -21.71 9.65
CA GLU A 640 24.76 -23.13 9.58
C GLU A 640 25.70 -23.83 10.56
N ASN A 641 25.11 -24.53 11.55
CA ASN A 641 25.69 -25.54 12.45
C ASN A 641 25.71 -25.16 13.93
N PHE A 642 24.67 -25.64 14.63
CA PHE A 642 24.73 -25.85 16.06
C PHE A 642 25.17 -27.31 16.31
N THR A 643 26.43 -27.51 16.68
CA THR A 643 26.87 -28.70 17.44
C THR A 643 27.87 -28.26 18.51
N PRO A 644 27.78 -28.80 19.73
CA PRO A 644 28.63 -28.36 20.84
C PRO A 644 29.99 -29.08 20.78
N ASP A 645 31.09 -28.35 20.93
CA ASP A 645 32.22 -28.70 21.81
C ASP A 645 33.49 -27.83 21.59
N ASN A 646 34.06 -27.41 22.73
CA ASN A 646 35.48 -27.15 23.05
C ASN A 646 36.28 -25.94 22.48
N ILE A 647 36.49 -24.96 23.37
CA ILE A 647 37.79 -24.46 23.92
C ILE A 647 39.05 -24.58 23.04
N SER A 648 39.65 -23.46 22.61
CA SER A 648 40.98 -22.93 23.04
C SER A 648 41.64 -21.95 22.04
N ASP A 649 42.07 -20.81 22.61
CA ASP A 649 43.33 -20.07 22.46
C ASP A 649 43.97 -19.65 21.10
N ASN A 650 44.27 -18.34 21.11
CA ASN A 650 45.48 -17.64 20.63
C ASN A 650 45.75 -17.53 19.12
N THR A 651 45.72 -16.31 18.59
CA THR A 651 46.93 -15.52 18.21
C THR A 651 46.53 -14.26 17.43
N SER A 652 46.80 -13.07 18.00
CA SER A 652 46.40 -11.76 17.46
C SER A 652 47.43 -11.06 16.57
N ASP A 653 48.60 -11.67 16.31
CA ASP A 653 49.72 -10.96 15.65
C ASP A 653 49.90 -11.30 14.16
N ASP A 654 49.16 -12.29 13.63
CA ASP A 654 49.24 -12.67 12.20
C ASP A 654 48.21 -11.93 11.32
N THR A 655 47.21 -11.30 11.93
CA THR A 655 46.09 -10.64 11.22
C THR A 655 46.45 -9.25 10.72
N ILE A 656 47.25 -8.47 11.48
CA ILE A 656 47.61 -7.09 11.14
C ILE A 656 48.54 -7.06 9.92
N ASN A 657 49.50 -8.00 9.84
CA ASN A 657 50.40 -8.12 8.70
C ASN A 657 49.70 -8.66 7.42
N LYS A 658 48.61 -9.43 7.57
CA LYS A 658 47.75 -9.85 6.44
C LYS A 658 46.80 -8.72 5.99
N LEU A 659 46.35 -7.86 6.90
CA LEU A 659 45.48 -6.71 6.60
C LEU A 659 46.21 -5.59 5.83
N GLU A 660 47.48 -5.30 6.17
CA GLU A 660 48.27 -4.32 5.41
C GLU A 660 48.69 -4.82 4.00
N ALA A 661 48.75 -6.13 3.80
CA ALA A 661 48.96 -6.73 2.47
C ALA A 661 47.68 -6.74 1.61
N LEU A 662 46.49 -6.77 2.22
CA LEU A 662 45.19 -6.72 1.53
C LEU A 662 44.73 -5.30 1.16
N LEU A 663 45.23 -4.27 1.85
CA LEU A 663 44.93 -2.86 1.57
C LEU A 663 45.70 -2.26 0.37
N LYS A 664 46.48 -3.06 -0.35
CA LYS A 664 47.26 -2.64 -1.54
C LYS A 664 46.89 -3.35 -2.84
N LEU A 665 45.73 -3.99 -2.89
CA LEU A 665 45.18 -4.53 -4.14
C LEU A 665 43.97 -3.68 -4.54
N GLU A 666 44.12 -2.93 -5.64
CA GLU A 666 42.97 -2.46 -6.42
C GLU A 666 42.21 -3.71 -6.88
N VAL A 667 41.05 -3.97 -6.27
CA VAL A 667 40.17 -5.06 -6.66
C VAL A 667 39.18 -4.49 -7.69
N PRO A 668 39.12 -5.04 -8.92
CA PRO A 668 38.14 -4.65 -9.91
C PRO A 668 36.76 -5.19 -9.54
N ASP A 669 35.71 -4.48 -9.97
CA ASP A 669 34.31 -4.87 -9.79
C ASP A 669 34.05 -6.33 -10.23
N VAL A 670 33.61 -7.18 -9.30
CA VAL A 670 33.15 -8.54 -9.58
C VAL A 670 31.64 -8.61 -9.40
N GLU A 671 30.92 -8.40 -10.50
CA GLU A 671 29.56 -8.92 -10.67
C GLU A 671 29.63 -10.45 -10.80
N ILE A 672 28.71 -11.15 -10.14
CA ILE A 672 28.62 -12.62 -10.13
C ILE A 672 28.37 -13.12 -11.57
N LEU A 673 29.39 -13.76 -12.16
CA LEU A 673 29.35 -14.40 -13.47
C LEU A 673 28.48 -15.67 -13.43
N GLU A 674 27.28 -15.62 -14.02
CA GLU A 674 26.73 -16.81 -14.66
C GLU A 674 27.74 -17.28 -15.72
N LYS A 675 28.04 -18.58 -15.74
CA LYS A 675 29.04 -19.15 -16.65
C LYS A 675 28.54 -19.02 -18.09
N ILE A 676 29.02 -18.00 -18.80
CA ILE A 676 28.67 -17.75 -20.20
C ILE A 676 29.09 -18.95 -21.05
N ASP A 677 28.14 -19.52 -21.76
CA ASP A 677 28.35 -20.65 -22.67
C ASP A 677 29.11 -20.18 -23.93
N GLU A 678 30.14 -20.92 -24.35
CA GLU A 678 30.92 -20.63 -25.58
C GLU A 678 30.04 -20.66 -26.83
N THR A 679 29.01 -21.51 -26.84
CA THR A 679 28.06 -21.56 -27.97
C THR A 679 27.30 -20.24 -28.15
N PHE A 680 27.08 -19.52 -27.05
CA PHE A 680 26.44 -18.22 -27.03
C PHE A 680 27.38 -17.12 -27.56
N LEU A 681 28.66 -17.18 -27.19
CA LEU A 681 29.71 -16.26 -27.68
C LEU A 681 29.91 -16.40 -29.19
N ASP A 682 30.00 -17.64 -29.69
CA ASP A 682 30.15 -17.92 -31.11
C ASP A 682 28.97 -17.39 -31.94
N ARG A 683 27.77 -17.43 -31.38
CA ARG A 683 26.59 -16.87 -32.04
C ARG A 683 26.64 -15.35 -32.16
N ILE A 684 27.06 -14.65 -31.10
CA ILE A 684 27.23 -13.19 -31.14
C ILE A 684 28.27 -12.84 -32.22
N PHE A 685 29.39 -13.55 -32.24
CA PHE A 685 30.43 -13.38 -33.24
C PHE A 685 29.89 -13.64 -34.67
N GLU A 686 29.07 -14.67 -34.87
CA GLU A 686 28.42 -14.96 -36.14
C GLU A 686 27.50 -13.81 -36.60
N ILE A 687 26.69 -13.25 -35.70
CA ILE A 687 25.78 -12.14 -36.00
C ILE A 687 26.56 -10.90 -36.44
N VAL A 688 27.62 -10.53 -35.71
CA VAL A 688 28.44 -9.36 -36.05
C VAL A 688 29.23 -9.60 -37.34
N SER A 689 29.75 -10.81 -37.54
CA SER A 689 30.53 -11.16 -38.74
C SER A 689 29.70 -11.15 -40.04
N LYS A 690 28.44 -11.57 -39.97
CA LYS A 690 27.51 -11.64 -41.11
C LYS A 690 26.75 -10.34 -41.36
N SER A 691 26.92 -9.33 -40.51
CA SER A 691 26.30 -8.02 -40.76
C SER A 691 26.90 -7.35 -41.99
N GLU A 692 26.04 -6.75 -42.81
CA GLU A 692 26.40 -5.97 -44.00
C GLU A 692 26.80 -4.53 -43.66
N ASN A 693 26.39 -4.03 -42.47
CA ASN A 693 26.66 -2.66 -42.01
C ASN A 693 27.33 -2.66 -40.63
N PRO A 694 28.66 -2.83 -40.52
CA PRO A 694 29.40 -2.57 -39.29
C PRO A 694 29.59 -1.04 -39.07
N PRO A 695 29.62 -0.55 -37.82
CA PRO A 695 29.45 -1.28 -36.57
C PRO A 695 27.99 -1.66 -36.27
N VAL A 696 27.78 -2.83 -35.67
CA VAL A 696 26.45 -3.38 -35.34
C VAL A 696 26.05 -2.93 -33.94
N SER A 697 24.91 -2.25 -33.81
CA SER A 697 24.44 -1.77 -32.51
C SER A 697 24.05 -2.92 -31.57
N PHE A 698 24.14 -2.66 -30.27
CA PHE A 698 23.73 -3.62 -29.23
C PHE A 698 22.30 -4.13 -29.44
N ASP A 699 21.37 -3.23 -29.75
CA ASP A 699 19.97 -3.58 -30.01
C ASP A 699 19.79 -4.45 -31.27
N ALA A 700 20.60 -4.22 -32.31
CA ALA A 700 20.55 -5.03 -33.52
C ALA A 700 21.05 -6.46 -33.26
N ILE A 701 22.10 -6.62 -32.44
CA ILE A 701 22.57 -7.93 -31.99
C ILE A 701 21.51 -8.61 -31.12
N ARG A 702 20.93 -7.89 -30.16
CA ARG A 702 19.92 -8.42 -29.22
C ARG A 702 18.64 -8.85 -29.91
N LYS A 703 18.16 -8.10 -30.90
CA LYS A 703 16.91 -8.39 -31.63
C LYS A 703 17.12 -9.28 -32.85
N HIS A 704 18.31 -9.86 -33.02
CA HIS A 704 18.61 -10.67 -34.19
C HIS A 704 17.80 -11.97 -34.21
N ARG A 705 17.13 -12.25 -35.32
CA ARG A 705 16.21 -13.40 -35.50
C ARG A 705 16.81 -14.79 -35.22
N SER A 706 18.13 -14.91 -35.17
CA SER A 706 18.79 -16.20 -34.92
C SER A 706 18.60 -16.70 -33.49
N TRP A 707 18.37 -15.81 -32.52
CA TRP A 707 18.11 -16.20 -31.13
C TRP A 707 16.87 -17.09 -31.00
N GLN A 708 15.84 -16.78 -31.79
CA GLN A 708 14.58 -17.53 -31.77
C GLN A 708 14.72 -18.93 -32.39
N ARG A 709 15.67 -19.14 -33.30
CA ARG A 709 15.85 -20.41 -34.00
C ARG A 709 16.60 -21.44 -33.16
N GLU A 710 17.59 -21.01 -32.38
CA GLU A 710 18.52 -21.93 -31.69
C GLU A 710 18.28 -21.98 -30.17
N TRP A 711 17.79 -20.90 -29.55
CA TRP A 711 17.50 -20.85 -28.10
C TRP A 711 16.01 -20.73 -27.76
N ASN A 712 15.12 -20.72 -28.77
CA ASN A 712 13.68 -20.48 -28.61
C ASN A 712 13.34 -19.18 -27.85
N THR A 713 14.25 -18.19 -27.87
CA THR A 713 14.07 -16.88 -27.22
C THR A 713 14.07 -15.76 -28.25
N LYS A 714 13.15 -14.78 -28.16
CA LYS A 714 13.10 -13.62 -29.08
C LYS A 714 14.33 -12.72 -28.98
N SER A 715 14.93 -12.63 -27.79
CA SER A 715 16.17 -11.89 -27.53
C SER A 715 16.83 -12.39 -26.24
N PRO A 716 18.17 -12.41 -26.15
CA PRO A 716 18.84 -12.73 -24.90
C PRO A 716 18.66 -11.62 -23.84
N ALA A 717 18.85 -12.00 -22.58
CA ALA A 717 18.90 -11.06 -21.46
C ALA A 717 20.00 -10.02 -21.68
N SER A 718 19.69 -8.74 -21.40
CA SER A 718 20.61 -7.63 -21.66
C SER A 718 21.91 -7.75 -20.86
N ALA A 719 21.84 -8.19 -19.60
CA ALA A 719 23.01 -8.40 -18.75
C ALA A 719 23.95 -9.46 -19.34
N ALA A 720 23.43 -10.64 -19.68
CA ALA A 720 24.20 -11.72 -20.28
C ALA A 720 24.82 -11.32 -21.64
N LEU A 721 24.07 -10.58 -22.47
CA LEU A 721 24.58 -10.09 -23.75
C LEU A 721 25.69 -9.04 -23.58
N ARG A 722 25.54 -8.09 -22.64
CA ARG A 722 26.57 -7.09 -22.33
C ARG A 722 27.85 -7.75 -21.82
N GLN A 723 27.72 -8.71 -20.92
CA GLN A 723 28.85 -9.44 -20.37
C GLN A 723 29.58 -10.25 -21.46
N SER A 724 28.81 -10.91 -22.34
CA SER A 724 29.33 -11.68 -23.48
C SER A 724 30.03 -10.80 -24.52
N LEU A 725 29.46 -9.64 -24.85
CA LEU A 725 30.09 -8.66 -25.76
C LEU A 725 31.36 -8.08 -25.14
N ARG A 726 31.35 -7.77 -23.84
CA ARG A 726 32.54 -7.33 -23.11
C ARG A 726 33.63 -8.40 -23.15
N GLN A 727 33.28 -9.67 -22.98
CA GLN A 727 34.22 -10.79 -23.09
C GLN A 727 34.78 -10.95 -24.51
N LEU A 728 33.97 -10.80 -25.55
CA LEU A 728 34.41 -10.86 -26.95
C LEU A 728 35.31 -9.67 -27.33
N VAL A 729 35.08 -8.49 -26.75
CA VAL A 729 35.95 -7.32 -26.94
C VAL A 729 37.27 -7.49 -26.19
N LEU A 730 37.24 -7.95 -24.93
CA LEU A 730 38.44 -8.20 -24.13
C LEU A 730 39.31 -9.33 -24.70
N SER A 731 38.71 -10.31 -25.38
CA SER A 731 39.42 -11.38 -26.09
C SER A 731 39.85 -11.00 -27.51
N GLU A 732 39.73 -9.72 -27.87
CA GLU A 732 40.09 -9.16 -29.20
C GLU A 732 39.37 -9.84 -30.38
N ARG A 733 38.26 -10.55 -30.13
CA ARG A 733 37.42 -11.16 -31.17
C ARG A 733 36.52 -10.11 -31.84
N LEU A 734 36.10 -9.08 -31.09
CA LEU A 734 35.32 -7.93 -31.58
C LEU A 734 35.97 -6.60 -31.17
N GLY A 735 35.79 -5.56 -31.96
CA GLY A 735 36.08 -4.17 -31.60
C GLY A 735 34.80 -3.38 -31.34
N GLY A 736 34.90 -2.27 -30.60
CA GLY A 736 33.78 -1.35 -30.35
C GLY A 736 33.17 -1.46 -28.94
N ASN A 737 32.05 -0.76 -28.72
CA ASN A 737 31.35 -0.67 -27.44
C ASN A 737 29.84 -0.49 -27.65
N GLU A 738 29.05 -0.46 -26.57
CA GLU A 738 27.58 -0.37 -26.66
C GLU A 738 27.09 0.91 -27.34
N THR A 739 27.84 2.02 -27.22
CA THR A 739 27.50 3.34 -27.77
C THR A 739 27.83 3.46 -29.26
N GLU A 740 28.99 2.94 -29.67
CA GLU A 740 29.52 3.04 -31.03
C GLU A 740 29.14 1.83 -31.90
N GLY A 741 28.65 0.74 -31.28
CA GLY A 741 28.39 -0.54 -31.91
C GLY A 741 29.64 -1.42 -32.02
N TYR A 742 29.46 -2.66 -32.47
CA TYR A 742 30.48 -3.70 -32.48
C TYR A 742 30.87 -4.12 -33.90
N PHE A 743 32.16 -4.37 -34.14
CA PHE A 743 32.68 -4.73 -35.47
C PHE A 743 33.81 -5.77 -35.36
N LEU A 744 34.21 -6.36 -36.50
CA LEU A 744 35.38 -7.24 -36.57
C LEU A 744 36.63 -6.43 -36.94
N PHE A 745 37.74 -6.65 -36.26
CA PHE A 745 39.02 -5.97 -36.56
C PHE A 745 39.51 -6.19 -38.01
N ASN A 746 39.08 -7.26 -38.69
CA ASN A 746 39.48 -7.60 -40.05
C ASN A 746 38.47 -7.18 -41.15
N LYS A 747 37.44 -6.38 -40.83
CA LYS A 747 36.49 -5.79 -41.79
C LYS A 747 36.51 -4.27 -41.62
N ASN A 748 37.53 -3.61 -42.16
CA ASN A 748 37.48 -2.17 -42.49
C ASN A 748 37.86 -2.00 -43.95
#